data_AF-A0A8S3SUL6-F1
#
_entry.id   AF-A0A8S3SUL6-F1
#
_cell.length_a   1.000
_cell.length_b   1.000
_cell.length_c   1.000
_cell.angle_alpha   90.00
_cell.angle_beta   90.00
_cell.angle_gamma   90.00
#
_symmetry.space_group_name_H-M   'P 1'
#
loop_
_entity.id
_entity.type
_entity.pdbx_description
1 polymer ?
#
loop_
_entity_poly.entity_id
_entity_poly.type
_entity_poly.pdbx_seq_one_letter_code
_entity_poly.pdbx_strand_id
1 'polypeptide(L)'
;MSAFLGITGHFVSDWELKSVMIACNKFKGKHTSENIGHYYEETLATFNLVDKVLCIVTDNASNMLKTFDMPLPGYSFETVNSEDSRDDEDNEDTDDISDTQEHFDHLSFHLPCYAHTLQLVVRDGIQQTNQHLKNVVLKASQIISHIRKSINASEILESEKRVQAQNVTRWNSQLIMIRSILKIPGSKLQEIDYSVKLSAYERKLLKELCEILTPFEDATHLIQQQKHVTASLPIPVTVGLRKKLQSLVSLLSKYEENEALVIATALDLRFKLQWCDQNRSDLENLLKDKVRSLEDTIMDEDDDESLSPPKKKAKTDLFSFLDSPATPRKCHHSKMQCKVEDYLSEPLEDMENISTEMVMKDLKGLEMKAIDVFSTFIYELMKRVKAEYEDIEFEDILWVLTVPAVWSFKAIHFMRQCAEKKGVRQDRLIMASEPEVVSVYFQYLHDFNHTDVSELDKRYLVVDIGGGTVDITAHEKTEGGNLIELCKRTGENIGATEIDKNFLDWLGEIVGEDVMKSLLTEDKYKDSYFDILREIENFKRTIFVSSTDNLYFKVPISDLEILCKQCYDKSLMEKIASSNYAKELSMKKEKIVFHRSLLSFLFIPVVNKIIDKIAQVLEELKEFQINMIILAGGLSRSPSIGKKIVNKFKHKKIITTPEGYAADLAVVTGAVLYGHRPHFITSRMTSFTYGRLVQKPFEIGKHKPAKRITIDGVDLCNDLFEVLIERDTTVKVNETIQKEYKTTSTLQKQVRIAVYYTEKDKVDYVDDDGCRLLCEVMVPLGESKMAHPCVIVDFIFGYAEFQVKAFEKETGKIL
;
A
#
# COMPACT_ATOMS: atom_id res chain seq x y z
N MET A 1 25.58 -30.90 -20.71
CA MET A 1 25.04 -30.17 -19.54
C MET A 1 24.26 -31.16 -18.68
N SER A 2 24.26 -31.02 -17.35
CA SER A 2 23.33 -31.80 -16.52
C SER A 2 21.99 -31.06 -16.50
N ALA A 3 20.90 -31.73 -16.86
CA ALA A 3 19.56 -31.19 -16.76
C ALA A 3 18.96 -31.48 -15.37
N PHE A 4 18.08 -30.60 -14.90
CA PHE A 4 17.39 -30.72 -13.62
C PHE A 4 15.92 -30.42 -13.83
N LEU A 5 15.05 -31.18 -13.16
CA LEU A 5 13.62 -30.91 -13.12
C LEU A 5 13.24 -30.51 -11.69
N GLY A 6 12.74 -29.28 -11.57
CA GLY A 6 12.30 -28.70 -10.31
C GLY A 6 10.79 -28.70 -10.20
N ILE A 7 10.26 -29.15 -9.07
CA ILE A 7 8.84 -29.09 -8.72
C ILE A 7 8.72 -28.23 -7.46
N THR A 8 7.96 -27.15 -7.55
CA THR A 8 7.71 -26.23 -6.43
C THR A 8 6.23 -26.24 -6.10
N GLY A 9 5.90 -26.51 -4.84
CA GLY A 9 4.55 -26.43 -4.31
C GLY A 9 4.28 -25.04 -3.76
N HIS A 10 3.08 -24.53 -4.04
CA HIS A 10 2.56 -23.31 -3.45
C HIS A 10 1.24 -23.63 -2.77
N PHE A 11 1.09 -23.22 -1.51
CA PHE A 11 -0.13 -23.42 -0.75
C PHE A 11 -0.30 -22.29 0.26
N VAL A 12 -1.53 -22.12 0.74
CA VAL A 12 -1.84 -21.16 1.79
C VAL A 12 -1.91 -21.90 3.12
N SER A 13 -1.22 -21.39 4.13
CA SER A 13 -1.27 -21.88 5.51
C SER A 13 -1.17 -20.66 6.42
N ASP A 14 -2.10 -20.55 7.39
CA ASP A 14 -2.26 -19.37 8.24
C ASP A 14 -2.42 -18.07 7.45
N TRP A 15 -3.07 -18.16 6.28
CA TRP A 15 -3.29 -17.06 5.31
C TRP A 15 -1.99 -16.41 4.80
N GLU A 16 -0.86 -17.09 4.99
CA GLU A 16 0.39 -16.78 4.34
C GLU A 16 0.61 -17.73 3.16
N LEU A 17 1.06 -17.17 2.04
CA LEU A 17 1.55 -17.96 0.92
C LEU A 17 2.86 -18.65 1.33
N LYS A 18 2.83 -19.98 1.40
CA LYS A 18 4.02 -20.80 1.56
C LYS A 18 4.48 -21.29 0.19
N SER A 19 5.79 -21.32 -0.02
CA SER A 19 6.42 -21.88 -1.21
C SER A 19 7.50 -22.86 -0.78
N VAL A 20 7.41 -24.09 -1.28
CA VAL A 20 8.31 -25.18 -0.91
C VAL A 20 8.81 -25.86 -2.18
N MET A 21 10.13 -25.98 -2.32
CA MET A 21 10.72 -26.80 -3.38
C MET A 21 10.56 -28.28 -3.00
N ILE A 22 9.63 -28.96 -3.65
CA ILE A 22 9.28 -30.36 -3.38
C ILE A 22 10.38 -31.28 -3.92
N ALA A 23 10.85 -31.01 -5.14
CA ALA A 23 11.93 -31.76 -5.77
C ALA A 23 12.79 -30.85 -6.65
N CYS A 24 14.10 -31.13 -6.73
CA CYS A 24 15.01 -30.54 -7.71
C CYS A 24 16.14 -31.53 -7.98
N ASN A 25 15.82 -32.59 -8.71
CA ASN A 25 16.77 -33.66 -8.98
C ASN A 25 17.33 -33.54 -10.40
N LYS A 26 18.52 -34.12 -10.58
CA LYS A 26 19.12 -34.27 -11.90
C LYS A 26 18.23 -35.17 -12.75
N PHE A 27 17.72 -34.64 -13.85
CA PHE A 27 16.94 -35.38 -14.83
C PHE A 27 17.89 -36.22 -15.70
N LYS A 28 17.72 -37.53 -15.70
CA LYS A 28 18.57 -38.48 -16.43
C LYS A 28 17.79 -39.03 -17.62
N GLY A 29 18.38 -38.99 -18.82
CA GLY A 29 17.73 -39.50 -20.05
C GLY A 29 17.14 -38.39 -20.93
N LYS A 30 16.36 -38.78 -21.95
CA LYS A 30 15.67 -37.86 -22.86
C LYS A 30 14.51 -37.15 -22.14
N HIS A 31 14.34 -35.85 -22.36
CA HIS A 31 13.29 -35.03 -21.74
C HIS A 31 11.93 -35.21 -22.45
N THR A 32 11.48 -36.44 -22.68
CA THR A 32 10.18 -36.70 -23.34
C THR A 32 9.02 -36.45 -22.38
N SER A 33 7.81 -36.26 -22.92
CA SER A 33 6.61 -36.01 -22.13
C SER A 33 6.33 -37.11 -21.11
N GLU A 34 6.59 -38.36 -21.48
CA GLU A 34 6.35 -39.55 -20.67
C GLU A 34 7.30 -39.60 -19.48
N ASN A 35 8.60 -39.34 -19.71
CA ASN A 35 9.59 -39.32 -18.63
C ASN A 35 9.36 -38.17 -17.64
N ILE A 36 8.88 -37.02 -18.12
CA ILE A 36 8.51 -35.88 -17.27
C ILE A 36 7.28 -36.21 -16.43
N GLY A 37 6.27 -36.85 -17.04
CA GLY A 37 5.06 -37.30 -16.34
C GLY A 37 5.37 -38.31 -15.24
N HIS A 38 6.17 -39.34 -15.55
CA HIS A 38 6.58 -40.35 -14.58
C HIS A 38 7.32 -39.74 -13.38
N TYR A 39 8.24 -38.80 -13.63
CA TYR A 39 8.97 -38.12 -12.57
C TYR A 39 8.04 -37.26 -11.68
N TYR A 40 7.04 -36.61 -12.29
CA TYR A 40 6.04 -35.84 -11.56
C TYR A 40 5.18 -36.73 -10.65
N GLU A 41 4.65 -37.83 -11.19
CA GLU A 41 3.85 -38.81 -10.43
C GLU A 41 4.63 -39.43 -9.28
N GLU A 42 5.86 -39.88 -9.54
CA GLU A 42 6.74 -40.45 -8.50
C GLU A 42 7.00 -39.43 -7.38
N THR A 43 7.20 -38.15 -7.75
CA THR A 43 7.38 -37.08 -6.77
C THR A 43 6.12 -36.87 -5.94
N LEU A 44 4.94 -36.75 -6.56
CA LEU A 44 3.69 -36.54 -5.80
C LEU A 44 3.34 -37.73 -4.92
N ALA A 45 3.53 -38.95 -5.41
CA ALA A 45 3.32 -40.17 -4.63
C ALA A 45 4.26 -40.22 -3.42
N THR A 46 5.55 -39.86 -3.59
CA THR A 46 6.53 -39.80 -2.50
C THR A 46 6.11 -38.86 -1.38
N PHE A 47 5.44 -37.75 -1.70
CA PHE A 47 5.01 -36.74 -0.74
C PHE A 47 3.52 -36.81 -0.37
N ASN A 48 2.77 -37.83 -0.84
CA ASN A 48 1.32 -37.95 -0.64
C ASN A 48 0.54 -36.69 -1.04
N LEU A 49 0.84 -36.17 -2.22
CA LEU A 49 0.27 -34.92 -2.74
C LEU A 49 -0.72 -35.12 -3.91
N VAL A 50 -0.90 -36.35 -4.39
CA VAL A 50 -1.69 -36.66 -5.60
C VAL A 50 -3.09 -36.02 -5.57
N ASP A 51 -3.84 -36.21 -4.49
CA ASP A 51 -5.21 -35.68 -4.36
C ASP A 51 -5.29 -34.23 -3.85
N LYS A 52 -4.15 -33.57 -3.66
CA LYS A 52 -4.04 -32.21 -3.09
C LYS A 52 -3.67 -31.15 -4.12
N VAL A 53 -3.43 -31.56 -5.37
CA VAL A 53 -3.07 -30.63 -6.44
C VAL A 53 -4.32 -29.98 -7.00
N LEU A 54 -4.44 -28.66 -6.80
CA LEU A 54 -5.54 -27.86 -7.36
C LEU A 54 -5.21 -27.35 -8.78
N CYS A 55 -3.95 -26.99 -9.03
CA CYS A 55 -3.52 -26.42 -10.29
C CYS A 55 -2.05 -26.71 -10.55
N ILE A 56 -1.72 -27.02 -11.80
CA ILE A 56 -0.35 -27.24 -12.27
C ILE A 56 0.02 -26.08 -13.18
N VAL A 57 1.11 -25.39 -12.86
CA VAL A 57 1.66 -24.33 -13.72
C VAL A 57 3.00 -24.75 -14.28
N THR A 58 3.13 -24.79 -15.60
CA THR A 58 4.36 -25.20 -16.27
C THR A 58 4.90 -24.10 -17.18
N ASP A 59 6.16 -24.21 -17.60
CA ASP A 59 6.62 -23.41 -18.74
C ASP A 59 6.03 -23.97 -20.05
N ASN A 60 5.99 -23.17 -21.10
CA ASN A 60 5.35 -23.58 -22.35
C ASN A 60 6.28 -24.42 -23.23
N ALA A 61 7.21 -25.18 -22.65
CA ALA A 61 8.00 -26.13 -23.43
C ALA A 61 7.06 -27.20 -24.01
N SER A 62 7.29 -27.60 -25.26
CA SER A 62 6.43 -28.56 -25.97
C SER A 62 6.23 -29.86 -25.21
N ASN A 63 7.26 -30.35 -24.53
CA ASN A 63 7.19 -31.59 -23.76
C ASN A 63 6.43 -31.41 -22.45
N MET A 64 6.51 -30.23 -21.81
CA MET A 64 5.71 -29.91 -20.61
C MET A 64 4.23 -29.78 -20.97
N LEU A 65 3.90 -29.04 -22.03
CA LEU A 65 2.52 -28.95 -22.51
C LEU A 65 1.96 -30.34 -22.85
N LYS A 66 2.69 -31.15 -23.62
CA LYS A 66 2.27 -32.53 -23.94
C LYS A 66 2.05 -33.41 -22.70
N THR A 67 2.86 -33.26 -21.65
CA THR A 67 2.68 -34.01 -20.40
C THR A 67 1.38 -33.64 -19.67
N PHE A 68 0.99 -32.37 -19.67
CA PHE A 68 -0.07 -31.85 -18.78
C PHE A 68 -1.33 -31.32 -19.51
N ASP A 69 -1.33 -31.25 -20.86
CA ASP A 69 -2.48 -30.86 -21.71
C ASP A 69 -3.22 -32.06 -22.34
N MET A 70 -3.00 -33.31 -21.91
CA MET A 70 -3.69 -34.44 -22.55
C MET A 70 -5.21 -34.42 -22.28
N PRO A 71 -6.06 -34.43 -23.33
CA PRO A 71 -7.50 -34.51 -23.17
C PRO A 71 -7.93 -35.91 -22.75
N LEU A 72 -9.09 -35.97 -22.09
CA LEU A 72 -9.80 -37.21 -21.76
C LEU A 72 -9.88 -38.16 -22.97
N PRO A 73 -9.80 -39.49 -22.78
CA PRO A 73 -9.96 -40.45 -23.86
C PRO A 73 -11.29 -40.24 -24.59
N GLY A 74 -11.26 -39.90 -25.88
CA GLY A 74 -12.44 -39.82 -26.74
C GLY A 74 -12.87 -38.42 -27.22
N TYR A 75 -12.18 -37.34 -26.86
CA TYR A 75 -12.42 -36.00 -27.42
C TYR A 75 -11.23 -35.51 -28.26
N SER A 76 -11.37 -35.51 -29.59
CA SER A 76 -10.44 -34.81 -30.48
C SER A 76 -10.94 -33.39 -30.73
N PHE A 77 -10.21 -32.37 -30.28
CA PHE A 77 -10.34 -31.02 -30.85
C PHE A 77 -9.42 -30.95 -32.09
N GLU A 78 -10.00 -30.59 -33.24
CA GLU A 78 -9.23 -30.30 -34.45
C GLU A 78 -8.36 -29.07 -34.20
N THR A 79 -7.08 -29.29 -33.91
CA THR A 79 -6.07 -28.23 -33.88
C THR A 79 -5.93 -27.67 -35.28
N VAL A 80 -6.28 -26.38 -35.45
CA VAL A 80 -6.00 -25.63 -36.68
C VAL A 80 -4.49 -25.56 -36.84
N ASN A 81 -3.99 -26.20 -37.90
CA ASN A 81 -2.60 -26.13 -38.35
C ASN A 81 -2.18 -24.66 -38.56
N SER A 82 -1.14 -24.23 -37.85
CA SER A 82 -0.23 -23.19 -38.35
C SER A 82 1.15 -23.82 -38.46
N GLU A 83 1.50 -24.18 -39.69
CA GLU A 83 2.82 -24.65 -40.10
C GLU A 83 3.89 -23.61 -39.76
N ASP A 84 4.86 -23.99 -38.93
CA ASP A 84 6.27 -23.58 -39.05
C ASP A 84 7.13 -24.39 -38.06
N SER A 85 7.29 -25.67 -38.39
CA SER A 85 8.34 -26.53 -37.84
C SER A 85 9.64 -26.22 -38.57
N ARG A 86 10.70 -25.87 -37.83
CA ARG A 86 12.08 -26.10 -38.29
C ARG A 86 12.70 -27.15 -37.39
N ASP A 87 12.83 -28.32 -38.00
CA ASP A 87 13.86 -29.35 -37.86
C ASP A 87 14.31 -29.72 -36.43
N ASP A 88 13.92 -30.94 -36.03
CA ASP A 88 14.87 -31.95 -35.60
C ASP A 88 14.27 -33.33 -35.92
N GLU A 89 14.82 -33.97 -36.95
CA GLU A 89 14.60 -35.37 -37.32
C GLU A 89 15.20 -36.32 -36.26
N ASP A 90 14.72 -37.57 -36.28
CA ASP A 90 15.29 -38.80 -35.69
C ASP A 90 14.89 -39.20 -34.24
N ASN A 91 13.78 -39.91 -34.08
CA ASN A 91 13.77 -41.38 -34.21
C ASN A 91 12.45 -41.99 -33.73
N GLU A 92 11.92 -42.85 -34.59
CA GLU A 92 10.90 -43.87 -34.32
C GLU A 92 11.37 -44.83 -33.22
N ASP A 93 10.47 -45.16 -32.30
CA ASP A 93 10.29 -46.51 -31.74
C ASP A 93 8.91 -46.54 -31.09
N THR A 94 7.97 -47.18 -31.79
CA THR A 94 6.67 -47.58 -31.27
C THR A 94 6.85 -48.85 -30.44
N ASP A 95 6.66 -48.75 -29.12
CA ASP A 95 6.34 -49.89 -28.28
C ASP A 95 4.98 -49.65 -27.61
N ASP A 96 4.02 -50.50 -27.98
CA ASP A 96 2.73 -50.69 -27.33
C ASP A 96 2.92 -51.05 -25.85
N ILE A 97 2.50 -50.18 -24.93
CA ILE A 97 2.08 -50.59 -23.58
C ILE A 97 0.84 -49.77 -23.19
N SER A 98 -0.32 -50.36 -23.44
CA SER A 98 -1.55 -50.13 -22.69
C SER A 98 -1.31 -50.53 -21.23
N ASP A 99 -1.31 -49.58 -20.27
CA ASP A 99 -1.70 -49.80 -18.85
C ASP A 99 -1.43 -48.61 -17.89
N THR A 100 -1.55 -47.33 -18.30
CA THR A 100 -1.46 -46.19 -17.35
C THR A 100 -2.59 -45.16 -17.51
N GLN A 101 -3.78 -45.59 -17.92
CA GLN A 101 -4.84 -44.69 -18.39
C GLN A 101 -5.93 -44.33 -17.36
N GLU A 102 -5.74 -44.57 -16.05
CA GLU A 102 -6.83 -44.47 -15.05
C GLU A 102 -6.64 -43.51 -13.85
N HIS A 103 -5.77 -42.48 -13.89
CA HIS A 103 -5.52 -41.64 -12.68
C HIS A 103 -5.62 -40.10 -12.80
N PHE A 104 -6.44 -39.55 -13.71
CA PHE A 104 -6.64 -38.08 -13.82
C PHE A 104 -8.06 -37.58 -13.48
N ASP A 105 -8.79 -38.25 -12.58
CA ASP A 105 -10.19 -37.89 -12.29
C ASP A 105 -10.42 -36.86 -11.16
N HIS A 106 -9.38 -36.19 -10.66
CA HIS A 106 -9.53 -35.20 -9.58
C HIS A 106 -8.89 -33.85 -9.92
N LEU A 107 -9.73 -32.91 -10.39
CA LEU A 107 -9.64 -31.42 -10.30
C LEU A 107 -8.28 -30.71 -10.51
N SER A 108 -7.28 -31.34 -11.12
CA SER A 108 -6.00 -30.73 -11.43
C SER A 108 -6.04 -30.04 -12.79
N PHE A 109 -6.27 -28.72 -12.81
CA PHE A 109 -6.23 -27.96 -14.06
C PHE A 109 -4.81 -27.51 -14.40
N HIS A 110 -4.38 -27.74 -15.64
CA HIS A 110 -3.11 -27.27 -16.15
C HIS A 110 -3.23 -25.84 -16.69
N LEU A 111 -2.27 -24.98 -16.33
CA LEU A 111 -2.16 -23.61 -16.78
C LEU A 111 -0.73 -23.31 -17.28
N PRO A 112 -0.56 -22.90 -18.54
CA PRO A 112 0.74 -22.41 -19.01
C PRO A 112 1.13 -21.13 -18.26
N CYS A 113 2.40 -21.02 -17.86
CA CYS A 113 2.92 -19.90 -17.08
C CYS A 113 2.67 -18.56 -17.79
N TYR A 114 1.87 -17.69 -17.17
CA TYR A 114 1.51 -16.40 -17.75
C TYR A 114 2.74 -15.53 -18.07
N ALA A 115 3.71 -15.47 -17.16
CA ALA A 115 4.94 -14.72 -17.38
C ALA A 115 5.75 -15.25 -18.58
N HIS A 116 5.74 -16.56 -18.78
CA HIS A 116 6.37 -17.18 -19.94
C HIS A 116 5.56 -16.90 -21.21
N THR A 117 4.23 -16.98 -21.16
CA THR A 117 3.36 -16.62 -22.29
C THR A 117 3.51 -15.17 -22.71
N LEU A 118 3.64 -14.21 -21.77
CA LEU A 118 3.99 -12.82 -22.09
C LEU A 118 5.32 -12.74 -22.86
N GLN A 119 6.32 -13.52 -22.44
CA GLN A 119 7.60 -13.60 -23.14
C GLN A 119 7.44 -14.16 -24.57
N LEU A 120 6.58 -15.15 -24.78
CA LEU A 120 6.27 -15.65 -26.13
C LEU A 120 5.54 -14.59 -26.96
N VAL A 121 4.53 -13.92 -26.41
CA VAL A 121 3.78 -12.85 -27.12
C VAL A 121 4.72 -11.76 -27.63
N VAL A 122 5.65 -11.30 -26.80
CA VAL A 122 6.64 -10.30 -27.22
C VAL A 122 7.61 -10.87 -28.26
N ARG A 123 8.09 -12.11 -28.06
CA ARG A 123 9.00 -12.77 -29.00
C ARG A 123 8.35 -12.93 -30.38
N ASP A 124 7.14 -13.47 -30.43
CA ASP A 124 6.40 -13.76 -31.66
C ASP A 124 6.01 -12.45 -32.35
N GLY A 125 5.59 -11.44 -31.57
CA GLY A 125 5.40 -10.07 -32.05
C GLY A 125 6.65 -9.52 -32.73
N ILE A 126 7.83 -9.63 -32.09
CA ILE A 126 9.11 -9.21 -32.68
C ILE A 126 9.46 -10.03 -33.93
N GLN A 127 9.19 -11.34 -33.94
CA GLN A 127 9.45 -12.20 -35.11
C GLN A 127 8.56 -11.85 -36.31
N GLN A 128 7.33 -11.39 -36.09
CA GLN A 128 6.41 -10.97 -37.15
C GLN A 128 6.72 -9.56 -37.69
N THR A 129 7.64 -8.81 -37.06
CA THR A 129 8.04 -7.49 -37.57
C THR A 129 8.87 -7.57 -38.86
N ASN A 130 8.88 -6.46 -39.60
CA ASN A 130 9.63 -6.35 -40.85
C ASN A 130 11.15 -6.53 -40.64
N GLN A 131 11.85 -6.98 -41.69
CA GLN A 131 13.29 -7.24 -41.63
C GLN A 131 14.10 -5.98 -41.29
N HIS A 132 13.59 -4.79 -41.62
CA HIS A 132 14.23 -3.52 -41.31
C HIS A 132 14.37 -3.33 -39.79
N LEU A 133 13.30 -3.51 -39.01
CA LEU A 133 13.33 -3.37 -37.56
C LEU A 133 14.27 -4.38 -36.89
N LYS A 134 14.26 -5.64 -37.36
CA LYS A 134 15.20 -6.68 -36.90
C LYS A 134 16.66 -6.26 -37.12
N ASN A 135 16.96 -5.72 -38.30
CA ASN A 135 18.30 -5.21 -38.62
C ASN A 135 18.70 -4.02 -37.73
N VAL A 136 17.76 -3.13 -37.40
CA VAL A 136 18.01 -1.99 -36.50
C VAL A 136 18.32 -2.45 -35.07
N VAL A 137 17.58 -3.43 -34.54
CA VAL A 137 17.86 -4.03 -33.23
C VAL A 137 19.23 -4.73 -33.21
N LEU A 138 19.59 -5.42 -34.30
CA LEU A 138 20.92 -6.03 -34.45
C LEU A 138 22.05 -4.99 -34.46
N LYS A 139 21.89 -3.88 -35.18
CA LYS A 139 22.86 -2.76 -35.18
C LYS A 139 23.06 -2.20 -33.76
N ALA A 140 21.98 -2.02 -33.01
CA ALA A 140 22.06 -1.54 -31.62
C ALA A 140 22.85 -2.51 -30.72
N SER A 141 22.63 -3.81 -30.87
CA SER A 141 23.38 -4.84 -30.14
C SER A 141 24.88 -4.85 -30.51
N GLN A 142 25.21 -4.72 -31.80
CA GLN A 142 26.59 -4.64 -32.29
C GLN A 142 27.35 -3.44 -31.70
N ILE A 143 26.70 -2.27 -31.65
CA ILE A 143 27.29 -1.05 -31.09
C ILE A 143 27.59 -1.23 -29.59
N ILE A 144 26.66 -1.81 -28.82
CA ILE A 144 26.86 -2.05 -27.39
C ILE A 144 27.97 -3.07 -27.15
N SER A 145 28.04 -4.12 -27.97
CA SER A 145 29.13 -5.10 -27.94
C SER A 145 30.48 -4.45 -28.20
N HIS A 146 30.56 -3.49 -29.12
CA HIS A 146 31.77 -2.73 -29.41
C HIS A 146 32.15 -1.79 -28.25
N ILE A 147 31.20 -1.01 -27.72
CA ILE A 147 31.42 -0.09 -26.58
C ILE A 147 32.03 -0.82 -25.38
N ARG A 148 31.57 -2.04 -25.10
CA ARG A 148 32.08 -2.85 -23.98
C ARG A 148 33.47 -3.43 -24.20
N LYS A 149 33.90 -3.58 -25.45
CA LYS A 149 35.19 -4.18 -25.83
C LYS A 149 36.27 -3.12 -26.10
N SER A 150 35.87 -1.90 -26.42
CA SER A 150 36.78 -0.80 -26.78
C SER A 150 37.01 0.12 -25.59
N ILE A 151 38.27 0.26 -25.19
CA ILE A 151 38.71 1.18 -24.13
C ILE A 151 38.45 2.63 -24.55
N ASN A 152 38.80 2.99 -25.78
CA ASN A 152 38.56 4.32 -26.35
C ASN A 152 37.06 4.68 -26.40
N ALA A 153 36.19 3.71 -26.76
CA ALA A 153 34.75 3.94 -26.73
C ALA A 153 34.19 4.08 -25.29
N SER A 154 34.79 3.41 -24.30
CA SER A 154 34.44 3.60 -22.89
C SER A 154 34.92 4.95 -22.34
N GLU A 155 36.10 5.43 -22.76
CA GLU A 155 36.64 6.76 -22.40
C GLU A 155 35.76 7.90 -22.95
N ILE A 156 35.34 7.82 -24.22
CA ILE A 156 34.39 8.78 -24.83
C ILE A 156 33.05 8.82 -24.05
N LEU A 157 32.70 7.73 -23.38
CA LEU A 157 31.45 7.56 -22.62
C LEU A 157 31.66 7.62 -21.10
N GLU A 158 32.82 8.05 -20.59
CA GLU A 158 33.12 8.08 -19.14
C GLU A 158 32.13 8.93 -18.32
N SER A 159 31.54 9.96 -18.94
CA SER A 159 30.53 10.81 -18.30
C SER A 159 29.12 10.21 -18.28
N GLU A 160 28.91 9.03 -18.87
CA GLU A 160 27.60 8.38 -19.02
C GLU A 160 27.50 7.10 -18.17
N LYS A 161 26.30 6.74 -17.69
CA LYS A 161 26.10 5.51 -16.88
C LYS A 161 26.46 4.24 -17.69
N ARG A 162 27.14 3.28 -17.06
CA ARG A 162 27.58 1.99 -17.64
C ARG A 162 26.46 1.30 -18.45
N VAL A 163 26.78 0.93 -19.69
CA VAL A 163 25.88 0.26 -20.64
C VAL A 163 25.73 -1.23 -20.29
N GLN A 164 24.48 -1.70 -20.14
CA GLN A 164 24.20 -3.11 -19.82
C GLN A 164 24.23 -3.98 -21.09
N ALA A 165 24.79 -5.21 -20.98
CA ALA A 165 24.85 -6.15 -22.11
C ALA A 165 23.60 -7.04 -22.20
N GLN A 166 23.47 -7.63 -23.39
CA GLN A 166 22.59 -8.74 -23.68
C GLN A 166 22.79 -9.90 -22.69
N ASN A 167 21.70 -10.29 -22.02
CA ASN A 167 21.52 -11.64 -21.50
C ASN A 167 20.54 -12.35 -22.45
N VAL A 168 20.96 -13.49 -23.01
CA VAL A 168 20.27 -14.18 -24.12
C VAL A 168 18.91 -14.78 -23.71
N THR A 169 18.62 -14.84 -22.41
CA THR A 169 17.49 -15.62 -21.89
C THR A 169 16.15 -14.87 -21.77
N ARG A 170 16.10 -13.53 -21.84
CA ARG A 170 14.84 -12.75 -21.64
C ARG A 170 14.77 -11.47 -22.47
N TRP A 171 13.62 -11.21 -23.10
CA TRP A 171 13.36 -10.04 -23.95
C TRP A 171 13.52 -8.68 -23.21
N ASN A 172 13.22 -8.64 -21.91
CA ASN A 172 13.43 -7.44 -21.06
C ASN A 172 14.89 -6.95 -21.10
N SER A 173 15.86 -7.88 -21.22
CA SER A 173 17.28 -7.51 -21.31
C SER A 173 17.59 -6.81 -22.64
N GLN A 174 16.89 -7.16 -23.72
CA GLN A 174 17.00 -6.47 -25.01
C GLN A 174 16.36 -5.08 -24.95
N LEU A 175 15.23 -4.92 -24.26
CA LEU A 175 14.59 -3.61 -24.08
C LEU A 175 15.47 -2.67 -23.24
N ILE A 176 16.03 -3.15 -22.13
CA ILE A 176 16.96 -2.38 -21.29
C ILE A 176 18.22 -1.98 -22.07
N MET A 177 18.75 -2.88 -22.90
CA MET A 177 19.85 -2.62 -23.82
C MET A 177 19.51 -1.49 -24.81
N ILE A 178 18.34 -1.54 -25.45
CA ILE A 178 17.87 -0.50 -26.38
C ILE A 178 17.70 0.84 -25.67
N ARG A 179 17.08 0.86 -24.48
CA ARG A 179 16.96 2.09 -23.67
C ARG A 179 18.32 2.66 -23.26
N SER A 180 19.30 1.81 -23.00
CA SER A 180 20.66 2.23 -22.63
C SER A 180 21.38 2.91 -23.80
N ILE A 181 21.28 2.39 -25.03
CA ILE A 181 21.86 3.08 -26.20
C ILE A 181 21.11 4.37 -26.54
N LEU A 182 19.79 4.43 -26.32
CA LEU A 182 18.98 5.64 -26.56
C LEU A 182 19.30 6.78 -25.59
N LYS A 183 19.76 6.48 -24.37
CA LYS A 183 20.22 7.49 -23.39
C LYS A 183 21.48 8.22 -23.83
N ILE A 184 22.32 7.61 -24.66
CA ILE A 184 23.53 8.25 -25.17
C ILE A 184 23.15 9.29 -26.23
N PRO A 185 23.65 10.53 -26.18
CA PRO A 185 23.43 11.51 -27.24
C PRO A 185 23.90 11.01 -28.61
N GLY A 186 23.13 11.32 -29.66
CA GLY A 186 23.47 10.88 -31.03
C GLY A 186 24.83 11.40 -31.52
N SER A 187 25.23 12.59 -31.08
CA SER A 187 26.55 13.20 -31.35
C SER A 187 27.69 12.35 -30.79
N LYS A 188 27.61 11.94 -29.51
CA LYS A 188 28.62 11.09 -28.87
C LYS A 188 28.74 9.71 -29.52
N LEU A 189 27.62 9.11 -29.95
CA LEU A 189 27.65 7.85 -30.70
C LEU A 189 28.31 8.00 -32.09
N GLN A 190 28.27 9.20 -32.69
CA GLN A 190 28.97 9.48 -33.94
C GLN A 190 30.49 9.60 -33.73
N GLU A 191 30.94 10.06 -32.56
CA GLU A 191 32.36 10.17 -32.19
C GLU A 191 33.06 8.82 -31.99
N ILE A 192 32.31 7.75 -31.69
CA ILE A 192 32.88 6.39 -31.54
C ILE A 192 33.38 5.87 -32.88
N ASP A 193 34.66 5.52 -33.01
CA ASP A 193 35.20 4.94 -34.25
C ASP A 193 34.74 3.49 -34.48
N TYR A 194 33.53 3.34 -35.03
CA TYR A 194 32.91 2.05 -35.35
C TYR A 194 32.09 2.16 -36.64
N SER A 195 32.21 1.14 -37.50
CA SER A 195 31.63 1.12 -38.85
C SER A 195 30.09 1.05 -38.85
N VAL A 196 29.48 0.53 -37.79
CA VAL A 196 28.02 0.45 -37.65
C VAL A 196 27.51 1.66 -36.87
N LYS A 197 26.67 2.47 -37.51
CA LYS A 197 26.02 3.64 -36.92
C LYS A 197 24.50 3.52 -36.96
N LEU A 198 23.83 4.16 -36.01
CA LEU A 198 22.37 4.34 -36.01
C LEU A 198 22.03 5.73 -36.56
N SER A 199 21.18 5.79 -37.57
CA SER A 199 20.60 7.03 -38.08
C SER A 199 19.55 7.60 -37.11
N ALA A 200 19.19 8.88 -37.30
CA ALA A 200 18.13 9.51 -36.50
C ALA A 200 16.78 8.79 -36.65
N TYR A 201 16.48 8.29 -37.85
CA TYR A 201 15.27 7.49 -38.11
C TYR A 201 15.30 6.14 -37.37
N GLU A 202 16.42 5.42 -37.41
CA GLU A 202 16.56 4.14 -36.70
C GLU A 202 16.49 4.32 -35.17
N ARG A 203 17.02 5.42 -34.63
CA ARG A 203 16.87 5.77 -33.19
C ARG A 203 15.42 6.09 -32.84
N LYS A 204 14.68 6.75 -33.73
CA LYS A 204 13.25 7.01 -33.55
C LYS A 204 12.46 5.69 -33.52
N LEU A 205 12.74 4.77 -34.45
CA LEU A 205 12.13 3.43 -34.48
C LEU A 205 12.41 2.64 -33.19
N LEU A 206 13.64 2.69 -32.66
CA LEU A 206 13.98 2.05 -31.39
C LEU A 206 13.23 2.69 -30.20
N LYS A 207 12.96 3.99 -30.25
CA LYS A 207 12.18 4.69 -29.22
C LYS A 207 10.71 4.28 -29.26
N GLU A 208 10.11 4.24 -30.45
CA GLU A 208 8.73 3.76 -30.65
C GLU A 208 8.59 2.29 -30.21
N LEU A 209 9.58 1.44 -30.52
CA LEU A 209 9.62 0.06 -30.04
C LEU A 209 9.69 -0.01 -28.50
N CYS A 210 10.45 0.87 -27.86
CA CYS A 210 10.47 0.95 -26.39
C CYS A 210 9.10 1.32 -25.83
N GLU A 211 8.40 2.29 -26.43
CA GLU A 211 7.08 2.73 -25.98
C GLU A 211 6.05 1.59 -26.10
N ILE A 212 6.05 0.85 -27.22
CA ILE A 212 5.16 -0.31 -27.44
C ILE A 212 5.44 -1.45 -26.45
N LEU A 213 6.71 -1.71 -26.13
CA LEU A 213 7.09 -2.82 -25.26
C LEU A 213 7.04 -2.47 -23.75
N THR A 214 6.92 -1.19 -23.39
CA THR A 214 6.89 -0.76 -21.98
C THR A 214 5.72 -1.38 -21.19
N PRO A 215 4.47 -1.41 -21.70
CA PRO A 215 3.36 -2.09 -21.01
C PRO A 215 3.62 -3.58 -20.75
N PHE A 216 4.31 -4.27 -21.67
CA PHE A 216 4.66 -5.68 -21.48
C PHE A 216 5.75 -5.86 -20.41
N GLU A 217 6.64 -4.89 -20.25
CA GLU A 217 7.72 -4.93 -19.25
C GLU A 217 7.12 -4.72 -17.86
N ASP A 218 6.21 -3.74 -17.72
CA ASP A 218 5.46 -3.49 -16.50
C ASP A 218 4.63 -4.71 -16.09
N ALA A 219 3.92 -5.31 -17.05
CA ALA A 219 3.17 -6.56 -16.85
C ALA A 219 4.07 -7.72 -16.41
N THR A 220 5.25 -7.86 -17.02
CA THR A 220 6.22 -8.90 -16.67
C THR A 220 6.77 -8.70 -15.26
N HIS A 221 7.12 -7.47 -14.88
CA HIS A 221 7.58 -7.16 -13.52
C HIS A 221 6.50 -7.40 -12.46
N LEU A 222 5.24 -7.13 -12.79
CA LEU A 222 4.12 -7.33 -11.88
C LEU A 222 3.86 -8.81 -11.59
N ILE A 223 3.94 -9.67 -12.61
CA ILE A 223 3.61 -11.10 -12.50
C ILE A 223 4.79 -11.97 -12.05
N GLN A 224 6.03 -11.51 -12.22
CA GLN A 224 7.22 -12.24 -11.75
C GLN A 224 7.54 -12.05 -10.25
N GLN A 225 6.63 -11.46 -9.47
CA GLN A 225 6.82 -11.27 -8.03
C GLN A 225 6.74 -12.60 -7.26
N GLN A 226 7.64 -12.79 -6.29
CA GLN A 226 7.75 -14.03 -5.51
C GLN A 226 7.11 -13.97 -4.12
N LYS A 227 6.88 -12.76 -3.58
CA LYS A 227 6.45 -12.56 -2.19
C LYS A 227 4.93 -12.53 -1.98
N HIS A 228 4.13 -12.62 -3.06
CA HIS A 228 2.68 -12.46 -3.00
C HIS A 228 2.00 -13.33 -4.05
N VAL A 229 0.72 -13.62 -3.82
CA VAL A 229 -0.14 -14.35 -4.75
C VAL A 229 -0.35 -13.52 -6.02
N THR A 230 0.02 -14.09 -7.16
CA THR A 230 -0.12 -13.42 -8.47
C THR A 230 -1.32 -13.93 -9.26
N ALA A 231 -2.07 -14.93 -8.79
CA ALA A 231 -3.19 -15.53 -9.50
C ALA A 231 -4.31 -14.54 -9.88
N SER A 232 -4.49 -13.45 -9.13
CA SER A 232 -5.47 -12.39 -9.43
C SER A 232 -4.99 -11.34 -10.44
N LEU A 233 -3.74 -11.43 -10.91
CA LEU A 233 -3.13 -10.45 -11.82
C LEU A 233 -3.24 -10.78 -13.32
N PRO A 234 -3.13 -12.05 -13.79
CA PRO A 234 -3.22 -12.42 -15.20
C PRO A 234 -4.38 -11.76 -15.95
N ILE A 235 -5.58 -11.75 -15.38
CA ILE A 235 -6.77 -11.22 -16.06
C ILE A 235 -6.74 -9.68 -16.15
N PRO A 236 -6.59 -8.92 -15.04
CA PRO A 236 -6.50 -7.46 -15.12
C PRO A 236 -5.34 -6.99 -15.99
N VAL A 237 -4.21 -7.71 -15.97
CA VAL A 237 -3.05 -7.43 -16.82
C VAL A 237 -3.38 -7.65 -18.29
N THR A 238 -4.06 -8.75 -18.62
CA THR A 238 -4.49 -9.05 -19.99
C THR A 238 -5.44 -7.98 -20.54
N VAL A 239 -6.46 -7.61 -19.75
CA VAL A 239 -7.43 -6.56 -20.09
C VAL A 239 -6.72 -5.23 -20.28
N GLY A 240 -5.81 -4.85 -19.37
CA GLY A 240 -5.02 -3.63 -19.45
C GLY A 240 -4.14 -3.57 -20.70
N LEU A 241 -3.44 -4.67 -21.03
CA LEU A 241 -2.63 -4.78 -22.25
C LEU A 241 -3.50 -4.67 -23.50
N ARG A 242 -4.66 -5.34 -23.54
CA ARG A 242 -5.59 -5.27 -24.67
C ARG A 242 -6.14 -3.86 -24.89
N LYS A 243 -6.59 -3.19 -23.81
CA LYS A 243 -7.11 -1.81 -23.87
C LYS A 243 -6.04 -0.84 -24.39
N LYS A 244 -4.77 -1.03 -23.99
CA LYS A 244 -3.64 -0.18 -24.45
C LYS A 244 -3.18 -0.45 -25.88
N LEU A 245 -3.36 -1.67 -26.41
CA LEU A 245 -2.74 -2.09 -27.68
C LEU A 245 -3.74 -2.39 -28.81
N GLN A 246 -5.04 -2.24 -28.57
CA GLN A 246 -6.19 -2.32 -29.52
C GLN A 246 -6.32 -3.56 -30.44
N SER A 247 -5.30 -4.39 -30.69
CA SER A 247 -5.39 -5.54 -31.61
C SER A 247 -4.45 -6.73 -31.36
N LEU A 248 -3.76 -6.81 -30.21
CA LEU A 248 -2.63 -7.74 -30.05
C LEU A 248 -2.79 -8.73 -28.88
N VAL A 249 -3.92 -9.43 -28.74
CA VAL A 249 -4.06 -10.37 -27.61
C VAL A 249 -5.01 -11.56 -27.87
N SER A 250 -4.76 -12.39 -28.88
CA SER A 250 -5.44 -13.71 -28.97
C SER A 250 -4.81 -14.73 -28.00
N LEU A 251 -3.48 -14.77 -27.87
CA LEU A 251 -2.79 -15.76 -27.04
C LEU A 251 -3.08 -15.67 -25.53
N LEU A 252 -3.55 -14.53 -25.03
CA LEU A 252 -3.88 -14.38 -23.61
C LEU A 252 -5.38 -14.56 -23.30
N SER A 253 -6.25 -14.73 -24.31
CA SER A 253 -7.71 -14.91 -24.08
C SER A 253 -8.01 -16.13 -23.22
N LYS A 254 -7.22 -17.20 -23.38
CA LYS A 254 -7.31 -18.43 -22.58
C LYS A 254 -7.20 -18.20 -21.05
N TYR A 255 -6.57 -17.12 -20.60
CA TYR A 255 -6.50 -16.79 -19.18
C TYR A 255 -7.78 -16.14 -18.64
N GLU A 256 -8.55 -15.49 -19.51
CA GLU A 256 -9.86 -14.90 -19.18
C GLU A 256 -10.97 -15.95 -19.16
N GLU A 257 -10.76 -17.07 -19.87
CA GLU A 257 -11.62 -18.24 -19.86
C GLU A 257 -11.35 -19.17 -18.66
N ASN A 258 -10.24 -18.94 -17.92
CA ASN A 258 -9.89 -19.78 -16.78
C ASN A 258 -10.68 -19.38 -15.53
N GLU A 259 -11.60 -20.24 -15.12
CA GLU A 259 -12.50 -20.02 -13.98
C GLU A 259 -11.76 -19.69 -12.67
N ALA A 260 -10.65 -20.37 -12.36
CA ALA A 260 -9.89 -20.14 -11.13
C ALA A 260 -9.24 -18.74 -11.11
N LEU A 261 -8.70 -18.28 -12.24
CA LEU A 261 -8.15 -16.93 -12.38
C LEU A 261 -9.26 -15.87 -12.33
N VAL A 262 -10.42 -16.16 -12.93
CA VAL A 262 -11.60 -15.30 -12.90
C VAL A 262 -12.09 -15.10 -11.47
N ILE A 263 -12.26 -16.18 -10.71
CA ILE A 263 -12.67 -16.15 -9.31
C ILE A 263 -11.61 -15.44 -8.46
N ALA A 264 -10.33 -15.80 -8.60
CA ALA A 264 -9.24 -15.17 -7.85
C ALA A 264 -9.17 -13.65 -8.10
N THR A 265 -9.41 -13.21 -9.33
CA THR A 265 -9.45 -11.79 -9.68
C THR A 265 -10.69 -11.10 -9.09
N ALA A 266 -11.85 -11.75 -9.13
CA ALA A 266 -13.09 -11.20 -8.60
C ALA A 266 -13.10 -11.08 -7.07
N LEU A 267 -12.44 -12.01 -6.37
CA LEU A 267 -12.25 -11.99 -4.92
C LEU A 267 -11.09 -11.08 -4.45
N ASP A 268 -10.36 -10.47 -5.38
CA ASP A 268 -9.33 -9.50 -5.05
C ASP A 268 -9.94 -8.12 -4.82
N LEU A 269 -9.81 -7.61 -3.58
CA LEU A 269 -10.32 -6.31 -3.16
C LEU A 269 -9.83 -5.14 -4.02
N ARG A 270 -8.72 -5.29 -4.76
CA ARG A 270 -8.19 -4.24 -5.66
C ARG A 270 -8.96 -4.13 -6.97
N PHE A 271 -9.60 -5.21 -7.41
CA PHE A 271 -10.17 -5.31 -8.76
C PHE A 271 -11.67 -5.59 -8.74
N LYS A 272 -12.15 -6.43 -7.81
CA LYS A 272 -13.54 -6.91 -7.76
C LYS A 272 -14.03 -7.29 -9.16
N LEU A 273 -15.16 -6.75 -9.62
CA LEU A 273 -15.67 -6.95 -10.98
C LEU A 273 -15.44 -5.75 -11.93
N GLN A 274 -14.57 -4.79 -11.57
CA GLN A 274 -14.35 -3.59 -12.39
C GLN A 274 -13.55 -3.85 -13.67
N TRP A 275 -12.87 -4.99 -13.77
CA TRP A 275 -12.14 -5.38 -14.97
C TRP A 275 -13.02 -6.01 -16.06
N CYS A 276 -14.26 -6.34 -15.72
CA CYS A 276 -15.20 -7.05 -16.57
C CYS A 276 -16.24 -6.07 -17.12
N ASP A 277 -16.04 -5.64 -18.37
CA ASP A 277 -16.98 -4.74 -19.08
C ASP A 277 -18.18 -5.50 -19.69
N GLN A 278 -18.00 -6.79 -20.02
CA GLN A 278 -18.99 -7.68 -20.65
C GLN A 278 -19.19 -8.93 -19.77
N ASN A 279 -20.43 -9.38 -19.56
CA ASN A 279 -20.80 -10.59 -18.78
C ASN A 279 -20.65 -10.46 -17.24
N ARG A 280 -20.68 -9.24 -16.70
CA ARG A 280 -20.62 -8.98 -15.25
C ARG A 280 -21.67 -9.77 -14.45
N SER A 281 -22.89 -9.86 -14.95
CA SER A 281 -23.98 -10.60 -14.30
C SER A 281 -23.71 -12.10 -14.24
N ASP A 282 -23.08 -12.66 -15.27
CA ASP A 282 -22.76 -14.10 -15.33
C ASP A 282 -21.66 -14.44 -14.32
N LEU A 283 -20.68 -13.56 -14.14
CA LEU A 283 -19.64 -13.70 -13.11
C LEU A 283 -20.19 -13.56 -11.70
N GLU A 284 -21.14 -12.65 -11.49
CA GLU A 284 -21.82 -12.53 -10.20
C GLU A 284 -22.59 -13.81 -9.85
N ASN A 285 -23.24 -14.42 -10.84
CA ASN A 285 -23.91 -15.72 -10.67
C ASN A 285 -22.92 -16.85 -10.42
N LEU A 286 -21.78 -16.89 -11.13
CA LEU A 286 -20.71 -17.87 -10.90
C LEU A 286 -20.19 -17.82 -9.45
N LEU A 287 -19.94 -16.62 -8.91
CA LEU A 287 -19.52 -16.46 -7.52
C LEU A 287 -20.61 -16.95 -6.54
N LYS A 288 -21.87 -16.62 -6.81
CA LYS A 288 -23.01 -17.08 -6.00
C LYS A 288 -23.13 -18.62 -6.03
N ASP A 289 -22.94 -19.24 -7.19
CA ASP A 289 -23.02 -20.70 -7.35
C ASP A 289 -21.85 -21.42 -6.69
N LYS A 290 -20.63 -20.85 -6.72
CA LYS A 290 -19.48 -21.42 -5.99
C LYS A 290 -19.66 -21.36 -4.48
N VAL A 291 -20.18 -20.25 -3.96
CA VAL A 291 -20.49 -20.14 -2.53
C VAL A 291 -21.51 -21.19 -2.11
N ARG A 292 -22.56 -21.43 -2.93
CA ARG A 292 -23.53 -22.51 -2.69
C ARG A 292 -22.89 -23.90 -2.69
N SER A 293 -21.99 -24.19 -3.64
CA SER A 293 -21.33 -25.50 -3.71
C SER A 293 -20.41 -25.79 -2.52
N LEU A 294 -19.86 -24.75 -1.90
CA LEU A 294 -19.03 -24.87 -0.70
C LEU A 294 -19.90 -25.12 0.55
N GLU A 295 -21.10 -24.54 0.62
CA GLU A 295 -22.07 -24.79 1.71
C GLU A 295 -22.42 -26.29 1.83
N ASP A 296 -22.56 -26.99 0.69
CA ASP A 296 -22.86 -28.43 0.66
C ASP A 296 -21.68 -29.30 1.16
N THR A 297 -20.46 -28.74 1.21
CA THR A 297 -19.24 -29.46 1.60
C THR A 297 -18.83 -29.18 3.06
N ILE A 298 -19.23 -28.03 3.62
CA ILE A 298 -18.83 -27.54 4.95
C ILE A 298 -19.64 -28.19 6.10
N MET A 299 -20.56 -29.12 5.81
CA MET A 299 -21.34 -29.81 6.86
C MET A 299 -20.52 -30.73 7.79
N ASP A 300 -19.21 -30.94 7.56
CA ASP A 300 -18.40 -31.92 8.29
C ASP A 300 -17.04 -31.43 8.86
N GLU A 301 -16.66 -30.15 8.83
CA GLU A 301 -15.41 -29.70 9.48
C GLU A 301 -15.60 -28.43 10.34
N ASP A 302 -15.16 -28.51 11.60
CA ASP A 302 -15.21 -27.46 12.62
C ASP A 302 -14.46 -26.19 12.18
N ASP A 303 -15.16 -25.05 12.19
CA ASP A 303 -14.65 -23.72 11.83
C ASP A 303 -13.63 -23.16 12.83
N ASP A 304 -12.41 -22.86 12.34
CA ASP A 304 -11.42 -21.98 12.99
C ASP A 304 -11.30 -20.69 12.15
N GLU A 305 -12.05 -19.65 12.52
CA GLU A 305 -12.02 -18.32 11.88
C GLU A 305 -11.15 -17.34 12.69
N SER A 306 -10.14 -16.72 12.07
CA SER A 306 -9.68 -15.35 12.40
C SER A 306 -8.53 -14.84 11.52
N LEU A 307 -8.68 -14.71 10.20
CA LEU A 307 -7.54 -14.24 9.36
C LEU A 307 -7.92 -13.15 8.35
N SER A 308 -7.09 -12.10 8.34
CA SER A 308 -7.32 -10.81 7.67
C SER A 308 -6.86 -10.80 6.20
N PRO A 309 -7.52 -10.03 5.32
CA PRO A 309 -7.23 -9.98 3.88
C PRO A 309 -5.88 -9.31 3.51
N PRO A 310 -5.37 -9.54 2.29
CA PRO A 310 -4.04 -9.11 1.87
C PRO A 310 -3.86 -7.59 1.71
N LYS A 311 -2.63 -7.12 1.99
CA LYS A 311 -2.21 -5.70 1.96
C LYS A 311 -2.16 -5.09 0.55
N LYS A 312 -2.55 -3.81 0.46
CA LYS A 312 -2.54 -2.95 -0.74
C LYS A 312 -1.12 -2.62 -1.27
N LYS A 313 -1.02 -2.42 -2.60
CA LYS A 313 0.12 -1.78 -3.29
C LYS A 313 -0.36 -0.74 -4.31
N ALA A 314 0.52 0.21 -4.63
CA ALA A 314 0.28 1.30 -5.58
C ALA A 314 -0.23 0.80 -6.94
N LYS A 315 -1.26 1.48 -7.46
CA LYS A 315 -1.79 1.27 -8.81
C LYS A 315 -0.71 1.61 -9.84
N THR A 316 -0.45 0.71 -10.78
CA THR A 316 0.31 0.98 -12.00
C THR A 316 -0.64 1.51 -13.08
N ASP A 317 -0.15 2.29 -14.05
CA ASP A 317 -0.92 2.78 -15.20
C ASP A 317 -1.57 1.68 -16.07
N LEU A 318 -1.22 0.40 -15.85
CA LEU A 318 -1.93 -0.73 -16.46
C LEU A 318 -3.39 -0.82 -16.00
N PHE A 319 -3.72 -0.32 -14.81
CA PHE A 319 -5.03 -0.43 -14.16
C PHE A 319 -5.84 0.87 -14.13
N SER A 320 -5.42 1.89 -14.88
CA SER A 320 -6.12 3.19 -14.97
C SER A 320 -7.56 3.08 -15.51
N PHE A 321 -7.91 1.95 -16.13
CA PHE A 321 -9.27 1.68 -16.61
C PHE A 321 -10.29 1.32 -15.50
N LEU A 322 -9.86 1.16 -14.25
CA LEU A 322 -10.73 0.70 -13.15
C LEU A 322 -11.50 1.84 -12.43
N ASP A 323 -11.26 3.12 -12.75
CA ASP A 323 -11.74 4.26 -11.95
C ASP A 323 -13.23 4.66 -12.18
N SER A 324 -14.14 3.71 -12.36
CA SER A 324 -15.59 4.00 -12.46
C SER A 324 -16.32 3.90 -11.10
N PRO A 325 -17.18 4.87 -10.73
CA PRO A 325 -17.95 4.82 -9.49
C PRO A 325 -19.05 3.74 -9.55
N ALA A 326 -19.08 2.85 -8.56
CA ALA A 326 -20.16 1.87 -8.39
C ALA A 326 -21.42 2.55 -7.85
N THR A 327 -22.59 2.17 -8.38
CA THR A 327 -23.91 2.63 -7.90
C THR A 327 -24.52 1.59 -6.96
N PRO A 328 -25.06 1.97 -5.78
CA PRO A 328 -25.68 1.00 -4.87
C PRO A 328 -27.07 0.59 -5.38
N ARG A 329 -27.32 -0.72 -5.44
CA ARG A 329 -28.66 -1.31 -5.59
C ARG A 329 -29.04 -2.03 -4.30
N LYS A 330 -30.30 -1.91 -3.88
CA LYS A 330 -30.89 -2.67 -2.75
C LYS A 330 -31.56 -3.93 -3.27
N CYS A 331 -31.36 -5.07 -2.60
CA CYS A 331 -32.18 -6.26 -2.80
C CYS A 331 -32.42 -7.01 -1.48
N HIS A 332 -33.50 -7.79 -1.41
CA HIS A 332 -33.92 -8.58 -0.25
C HIS A 332 -33.99 -10.05 -0.67
N HIS A 333 -32.99 -10.88 -0.35
CA HIS A 333 -33.05 -12.36 -0.35
C HIS A 333 -31.92 -12.96 0.54
N SER A 334 -31.93 -14.28 0.77
CA SER A 334 -31.32 -15.05 1.89
C SER A 334 -29.89 -14.70 2.37
N LYS A 335 -29.62 -14.99 3.66
CA LYS A 335 -28.47 -14.55 4.49
C LYS A 335 -27.05 -14.63 3.89
N MET A 336 -26.74 -15.51 2.94
CA MET A 336 -25.38 -15.63 2.37
C MET A 336 -25.23 -15.13 0.92
N GLN A 337 -26.32 -15.04 0.16
CA GLN A 337 -26.33 -14.33 -1.14
C GLN A 337 -26.04 -12.82 -0.95
N CYS A 338 -26.46 -12.29 0.21
CA CYS A 338 -26.12 -10.93 0.63
C CYS A 338 -24.59 -10.76 0.74
N LYS A 339 -23.80 -11.74 1.22
CA LYS A 339 -22.35 -11.58 1.40
C LYS A 339 -21.58 -11.30 0.11
N VAL A 340 -21.95 -11.95 -1.02
CA VAL A 340 -21.32 -11.68 -2.33
C VAL A 340 -21.73 -10.29 -2.83
N GLU A 341 -22.99 -9.92 -2.71
CA GLU A 341 -23.49 -8.60 -3.09
C GLU A 341 -22.90 -7.48 -2.23
N ASP A 342 -22.81 -7.70 -0.91
CA ASP A 342 -22.21 -6.82 0.08
C ASP A 342 -20.73 -6.61 -0.25
N TYR A 343 -19.96 -7.69 -0.43
CA TYR A 343 -18.56 -7.65 -0.87
C TYR A 343 -18.38 -6.87 -2.18
N LEU A 344 -19.24 -7.08 -3.18
CA LEU A 344 -19.17 -6.37 -4.46
C LEU A 344 -19.59 -4.90 -4.36
N SER A 345 -20.42 -4.54 -3.37
CA SER A 345 -20.92 -3.19 -3.14
C SER A 345 -20.00 -2.33 -2.28
N GLU A 346 -19.12 -2.95 -1.50
CA GLU A 346 -18.15 -2.24 -0.67
C GLU A 346 -17.23 -1.35 -1.54
N PRO A 347 -17.04 -0.08 -1.17
CA PRO A 347 -16.13 0.81 -1.89
C PRO A 347 -14.71 0.25 -1.85
N LEU A 348 -13.96 0.41 -2.95
CA LEU A 348 -12.52 0.22 -2.91
C LEU A 348 -11.97 1.17 -1.84
N GLU A 349 -11.26 0.66 -0.83
CA GLU A 349 -10.58 1.56 0.10
C GLU A 349 -9.73 2.53 -0.71
N ASP A 350 -9.74 3.83 -0.46
CA ASP A 350 -8.70 4.76 -0.88
C ASP A 350 -8.68 5.92 0.12
N MET A 351 -7.64 5.98 0.94
CA MET A 351 -7.36 7.06 1.90
C MET A 351 -7.02 8.41 1.22
N GLU A 352 -7.22 8.52 -0.10
CA GLU A 352 -6.83 9.70 -0.90
C GLU A 352 -7.95 10.75 -1.06
N ASN A 353 -9.18 10.42 -0.65
CA ASN A 353 -10.38 11.26 -0.83
C ASN A 353 -10.76 12.13 0.39
N ILE A 354 -9.78 12.62 1.16
CA ILE A 354 -10.04 13.60 2.22
C ILE A 354 -10.27 14.98 1.57
N SER A 355 -11.44 15.56 1.80
CA SER A 355 -11.80 16.90 1.35
C SER A 355 -12.79 17.57 2.30
N THR A 356 -12.97 18.88 2.17
CA THR A 356 -13.98 19.65 2.92
C THR A 356 -15.42 19.23 2.61
N GLU A 357 -15.64 18.49 1.53
CA GLU A 357 -16.94 17.96 1.11
C GLU A 357 -17.20 16.55 1.63
N MET A 358 -16.23 15.94 2.34
CA MET A 358 -16.40 14.62 2.96
C MET A 358 -17.58 14.64 3.95
N VAL A 359 -18.42 13.62 3.85
CA VAL A 359 -19.58 13.41 4.74
C VAL A 359 -19.32 12.21 5.63
N MET A 360 -19.67 12.34 6.91
CA MET A 360 -19.67 11.28 7.91
C MET A 360 -21.09 10.90 8.28
N LYS A 361 -21.28 9.64 8.65
CA LYS A 361 -22.55 9.10 9.15
C LYS A 361 -22.44 8.83 10.64
N ASP A 362 -23.45 9.21 11.39
CA ASP A 362 -23.60 8.75 12.77
C ASP A 362 -24.12 7.30 12.82
N LEU A 363 -24.29 6.77 14.03
CA LEU A 363 -24.80 5.41 14.26
C LEU A 363 -26.26 5.19 13.78
N LYS A 364 -27.01 6.26 13.52
CA LYS A 364 -28.37 6.22 12.95
C LYS A 364 -28.36 6.42 11.42
N GLY A 365 -27.19 6.56 10.82
CA GLY A 365 -27.02 6.84 9.39
C GLY A 365 -27.30 8.29 9.00
N LEU A 366 -27.42 9.21 9.97
CA LEU A 366 -27.57 10.64 9.71
C LEU A 366 -26.25 11.22 9.23
N GLU A 367 -26.32 12.00 8.16
CA GLU A 367 -25.16 12.55 7.47
C GLU A 367 -24.81 13.96 7.95
N MET A 368 -23.53 14.23 8.16
CA MET A 368 -22.99 15.55 8.43
C MET A 368 -21.62 15.72 7.76
N LYS A 369 -21.29 16.92 7.28
CA LYS A 369 -19.94 17.16 6.75
C LYS A 369 -18.89 16.94 7.84
N ALA A 370 -17.84 16.19 7.51
CA ALA A 370 -16.73 15.91 8.42
C ALA A 370 -16.15 17.21 8.99
N ILE A 371 -15.95 18.24 8.14
CA ILE A 371 -15.41 19.52 8.57
C ILE A 371 -16.26 20.17 9.68
N ASP A 372 -17.60 20.03 9.65
CA ASP A 372 -18.46 20.61 10.68
C ASP A 372 -18.32 19.89 12.03
N VAL A 373 -18.17 18.56 12.00
CA VAL A 373 -17.95 17.73 13.18
C VAL A 373 -16.62 18.09 13.85
N PHE A 374 -15.51 18.00 13.10
CA PHE A 374 -14.17 18.24 13.63
C PHE A 374 -13.96 19.70 14.07
N SER A 375 -14.45 20.67 13.29
CA SER A 375 -14.39 22.09 13.67
C SER A 375 -15.13 22.33 14.99
N THR A 376 -16.32 21.75 15.15
CA THR A 376 -17.11 21.93 16.38
C THR A 376 -16.43 21.29 17.58
N PHE A 377 -15.84 20.10 17.40
CA PHE A 377 -15.05 19.47 18.45
C PHE A 377 -13.85 20.33 18.91
N ILE A 378 -13.06 20.85 17.97
CA ILE A 378 -11.95 21.75 18.26
C ILE A 378 -12.43 22.98 19.05
N TYR A 379 -13.52 23.59 18.61
CA TYR A 379 -14.07 24.78 19.26
C TYR A 379 -14.56 24.52 20.69
N GLU A 380 -15.17 23.35 20.95
CA GLU A 380 -15.60 22.99 22.31
C GLU A 380 -14.39 22.73 23.24
N LEU A 381 -13.27 22.19 22.72
CA LEU A 381 -12.02 22.10 23.49
C LEU A 381 -11.45 23.48 23.81
N MET A 382 -11.42 24.38 22.81
CA MET A 382 -10.95 25.75 22.98
C MET A 382 -11.76 26.52 24.04
N LYS A 383 -13.09 26.37 24.04
CA LYS A 383 -13.98 26.95 25.07
C LYS A 383 -13.63 26.50 26.48
N ARG A 384 -13.29 25.22 26.68
CA ARG A 384 -12.91 24.70 28.00
C ARG A 384 -11.64 25.37 28.51
N VAL A 385 -10.66 25.58 27.63
CA VAL A 385 -9.43 26.32 27.97
C VAL A 385 -9.76 27.78 28.34
N LYS A 386 -10.56 28.47 27.54
CA LYS A 386 -10.97 29.87 27.83
C LYS A 386 -11.78 29.99 29.14
N ALA A 387 -12.57 28.97 29.49
CA ALA A 387 -13.29 28.93 30.76
C ALA A 387 -12.36 28.77 31.98
N GLU A 388 -11.17 28.18 31.81
CA GLU A 388 -10.15 28.13 32.86
C GLU A 388 -9.30 29.41 32.94
N TYR A 389 -9.18 30.16 31.83
CA TYR A 389 -8.35 31.36 31.72
C TYR A 389 -9.15 32.55 31.13
N GLU A 390 -10.06 33.10 31.95
CA GLU A 390 -11.00 34.16 31.52
C GLU A 390 -10.29 35.42 31.00
N ASP A 391 -9.11 35.75 31.52
CA ASP A 391 -8.34 36.97 31.20
C ASP A 391 -7.58 36.93 29.86
N ILE A 392 -7.52 35.79 29.17
CA ILE A 392 -6.71 35.62 27.94
C ILE A 392 -7.61 35.49 26.71
N GLU A 393 -7.56 36.42 25.77
CA GLU A 393 -8.37 36.33 24.54
C GLU A 393 -7.92 35.19 23.61
N PHE A 394 -8.86 34.65 22.81
CA PHE A 394 -8.57 33.52 21.91
C PHE A 394 -7.44 33.83 20.92
N GLU A 395 -7.37 35.09 20.49
CA GLU A 395 -6.40 35.62 19.53
C GLU A 395 -4.98 35.76 20.13
N ASP A 396 -4.87 35.75 21.46
CA ASP A 396 -3.60 35.83 22.18
C ASP A 396 -2.99 34.44 22.42
N ILE A 397 -3.78 33.37 22.26
CA ILE A 397 -3.33 32.00 22.46
C ILE A 397 -2.69 31.46 21.19
N LEU A 398 -1.48 30.91 21.34
CA LEU A 398 -0.85 30.08 20.33
C LEU A 398 -1.35 28.64 20.50
N TRP A 399 -2.14 28.16 19.54
CA TRP A 399 -2.67 26.81 19.53
C TRP A 399 -1.68 25.84 18.88
N VAL A 400 -1.41 24.74 19.56
CA VAL A 400 -0.64 23.62 18.99
C VAL A 400 -1.58 22.44 18.83
N LEU A 401 -1.84 22.05 17.58
CA LEU A 401 -2.68 20.91 17.25
C LEU A 401 -1.79 19.72 16.89
N THR A 402 -1.87 18.66 17.69
CA THR A 402 -1.09 17.44 17.47
C THR A 402 -1.74 16.56 16.42
N VAL A 403 -0.92 15.89 15.61
CA VAL A 403 -1.36 14.96 14.56
C VAL A 403 -0.50 13.70 14.55
N PRO A 404 -1.07 12.53 14.22
CA PRO A 404 -0.30 11.31 14.01
C PRO A 404 0.76 11.49 12.93
N ALA A 405 1.88 10.80 13.08
CA ALA A 405 3.02 10.87 12.19
C ALA A 405 2.72 10.25 10.81
N VAL A 406 1.80 9.27 10.75
CA VAL A 406 1.38 8.58 9.53
C VAL A 406 0.38 9.35 8.67
N TRP A 407 -0.16 10.46 9.16
CA TRP A 407 -1.21 11.18 8.45
C TRP A 407 -0.70 11.84 7.16
N SER A 408 -1.54 11.81 6.13
CA SER A 408 -1.24 12.47 4.85
C SER A 408 -1.27 13.99 5.02
N PHE A 409 -0.55 14.71 4.15
CA PHE A 409 -0.59 16.17 4.11
C PHE A 409 -2.01 16.73 3.98
N LYS A 410 -2.87 16.04 3.21
CA LYS A 410 -4.28 16.41 3.08
C LYS A 410 -5.04 16.29 4.40
N ALA A 411 -4.79 15.24 5.19
CA ALA A 411 -5.42 15.06 6.50
C ALA A 411 -4.97 16.15 7.49
N ILE A 412 -3.66 16.46 7.53
CA ILE A 412 -3.11 17.52 8.37
C ILE A 412 -3.71 18.89 7.97
N HIS A 413 -3.75 19.17 6.67
CA HIS A 413 -4.35 20.40 6.15
C HIS A 413 -5.85 20.50 6.46
N PHE A 414 -6.59 19.41 6.33
CA PHE A 414 -8.01 19.35 6.69
C PHE A 414 -8.25 19.72 8.16
N MET A 415 -7.40 19.24 9.09
CA MET A 415 -7.50 19.63 10.50
C MET A 415 -7.20 21.11 10.74
N ARG A 416 -6.22 21.67 10.02
CA ARG A 416 -5.97 23.12 10.02
C ARG A 416 -7.20 23.89 9.56
N GLN A 417 -7.82 23.50 8.45
CA GLN A 417 -9.06 24.11 7.97
C GLN A 417 -10.20 24.01 8.99
N CYS A 418 -10.27 22.92 9.76
CA CYS A 418 -11.25 22.77 10.83
C CYS A 418 -11.05 23.80 11.96
N ALA A 419 -9.81 24.05 12.37
CA ALA A 419 -9.50 25.08 13.37
C ALA A 419 -9.74 26.50 12.84
N GLU A 420 -9.32 26.78 11.61
CA GLU A 420 -9.51 28.09 10.94
C GLU A 420 -10.98 28.42 10.74
N LYS A 421 -11.82 27.41 10.43
CA LYS A 421 -13.29 27.58 10.32
C LYS A 421 -13.94 28.11 11.60
N LYS A 422 -13.27 27.97 12.76
CA LYS A 422 -13.74 28.46 14.06
C LYS A 422 -12.99 29.70 14.55
N GLY A 423 -12.25 30.36 13.66
CA GLY A 423 -11.62 31.66 13.92
C GLY A 423 -10.20 31.58 14.45
N VAL A 424 -9.58 30.40 14.54
CA VAL A 424 -8.15 30.32 14.89
C VAL A 424 -7.33 30.93 13.75
N ARG A 425 -6.57 31.98 14.06
CA ARG A 425 -5.71 32.64 13.07
C ARG A 425 -4.56 31.73 12.63
N GLN A 426 -4.18 31.82 11.36
CA GLN A 426 -3.11 30.99 10.78
C GLN A 426 -1.76 31.18 11.48
N ASP A 427 -1.43 32.41 11.91
CA ASP A 427 -0.21 32.75 12.65
C ASP A 427 -0.25 32.34 14.13
N ARG A 428 -1.42 31.90 14.62
CA ARG A 428 -1.66 31.40 15.99
C ARG A 428 -1.94 29.90 16.02
N LEU A 429 -1.65 29.18 14.94
CA LEU A 429 -1.85 27.72 14.86
C LEU A 429 -0.61 27.01 14.35
N ILE A 430 -0.07 26.11 15.17
CA ILE A 430 1.06 25.24 14.83
C ILE A 430 0.56 23.79 14.81
N MET A 431 0.89 23.08 13.73
CA MET A 431 0.74 21.63 13.67
C MET A 431 1.99 20.98 14.24
N ALA A 432 1.83 19.94 15.07
CA ALA A 432 2.94 19.20 15.67
C ALA A 432 2.71 17.69 15.56
N SER A 433 3.76 16.91 15.29
CA SER A 433 3.61 15.45 15.26
C SER A 433 3.57 14.89 16.68
N GLU A 434 2.70 13.93 16.95
CA GLU A 434 2.57 13.26 18.26
C GLU A 434 3.90 12.69 18.79
N PRO A 435 4.64 11.84 18.07
CA PRO A 435 5.90 11.29 18.59
C PRO A 435 7.03 12.34 18.71
N GLU A 436 6.90 13.49 18.06
CA GLU A 436 7.85 14.60 18.22
C GLU A 436 7.64 15.34 19.52
N VAL A 437 6.39 15.69 19.83
CA VAL A 437 6.08 16.38 21.08
C VAL A 437 6.35 15.47 22.28
N VAL A 438 6.19 14.16 22.13
CA VAL A 438 6.66 13.17 23.12
C VAL A 438 8.18 13.30 23.34
N SER A 439 8.97 13.40 22.26
CA SER A 439 10.42 13.61 22.35
C SER A 439 10.77 14.89 23.12
N VAL A 440 10.04 15.99 22.87
CA VAL A 440 10.19 17.24 23.62
C VAL A 440 9.91 17.00 25.10
N TYR A 441 8.76 16.40 25.44
CA TYR A 441 8.39 16.12 26.82
C TYR A 441 9.47 15.36 27.60
N PHE A 442 10.00 14.28 27.02
CA PHE A 442 11.04 13.48 27.68
C PHE A 442 12.38 14.21 27.82
N GLN A 443 12.71 15.16 26.93
CA GLN A 443 13.91 15.99 27.10
C GLN A 443 13.81 16.99 28.26
N TYR A 444 12.61 17.49 28.55
CA TYR A 444 12.36 18.42 29.66
C TYR A 444 11.99 17.72 30.96
N LEU A 445 11.98 16.39 30.99
CA LEU A 445 11.48 15.63 32.13
C LEU A 445 12.27 15.88 33.43
N HIS A 446 13.57 16.16 33.30
CA HIS A 446 14.44 16.57 34.41
C HIS A 446 14.02 17.90 35.07
N ASP A 447 13.50 18.85 34.29
CA ASP A 447 13.08 20.17 34.79
C ASP A 447 11.83 20.08 35.69
N PHE A 448 11.13 18.94 35.65
CA PHE A 448 10.00 18.62 36.53
C PHE A 448 10.44 17.88 37.82
N ASN A 449 11.72 17.96 38.22
CA ASN A 449 12.30 17.29 39.40
C ASN A 449 12.21 15.76 39.40
N HIS A 450 12.24 15.14 38.21
CA HIS A 450 12.22 13.68 38.08
C HIS A 450 13.65 13.14 37.89
N THR A 451 14.16 12.47 38.92
CA THR A 451 15.52 11.92 38.96
C THR A 451 15.67 10.54 38.29
N ASP A 452 14.56 9.87 37.97
CA ASP A 452 14.57 8.47 37.52
C ASP A 452 14.75 8.27 36.00
N VAL A 453 14.53 9.32 35.20
CA VAL A 453 14.89 9.26 33.79
C VAL A 453 16.33 9.74 33.68
N SER A 454 17.29 8.80 33.65
CA SER A 454 18.67 9.09 33.28
C SER A 454 18.71 9.90 31.98
N GLU A 455 19.70 10.79 31.83
CA GLU A 455 19.94 11.58 30.60
C GLU A 455 19.66 10.73 29.35
N LEU A 456 18.81 11.25 28.46
CA LEU A 456 18.47 10.57 27.22
C LEU A 456 19.75 10.31 26.43
N ASP A 457 19.83 9.14 25.80
CA ASP A 457 20.97 8.80 24.96
C ASP A 457 21.06 9.80 23.79
N LYS A 458 22.24 9.91 23.17
CA LYS A 458 22.42 10.77 21.99
C LYS A 458 21.42 10.43 20.87
N ARG A 459 21.06 9.15 20.73
CA ARG A 459 20.10 8.67 19.74
C ARG A 459 19.08 7.74 20.37
N TYR A 460 17.81 7.95 20.07
CA TYR A 460 16.71 7.17 20.63
C TYR A 460 15.53 7.07 19.68
N LEU A 461 14.75 6.00 19.83
CA LEU A 461 13.48 5.80 19.15
C LEU A 461 12.36 6.31 20.04
N VAL A 462 11.37 6.99 19.49
CA VAL A 462 10.11 7.31 20.17
C VAL A 462 9.00 6.50 19.53
N VAL A 463 8.22 5.82 20.35
CA VAL A 463 7.10 4.98 19.95
C VAL A 463 5.88 5.44 20.75
N ASP A 464 4.97 6.14 20.09
CA ASP A 464 3.69 6.54 20.65
C ASP A 464 2.63 5.49 20.28
N ILE A 465 2.08 4.81 21.28
CA ILE A 465 1.06 3.76 21.11
C ILE A 465 -0.28 4.32 21.58
N GLY A 466 -0.94 5.02 20.67
CA GLY A 466 -2.20 5.72 20.90
C GLY A 466 -3.44 4.82 20.82
N GLY A 467 -4.58 5.49 20.70
CA GLY A 467 -5.89 4.84 20.55
C GLY A 467 -6.07 4.19 19.18
N GLY A 468 -5.82 4.93 18.10
CA GLY A 468 -6.03 4.43 16.73
C GLY A 468 -4.75 4.16 15.93
N THR A 469 -3.60 4.66 16.39
CA THR A 469 -2.34 4.60 15.66
C THR A 469 -1.17 4.25 16.57
N VAL A 470 -0.15 3.64 15.97
CA VAL A 470 1.20 3.60 16.51
C VAL A 470 2.08 4.47 15.64
N ASP A 471 2.67 5.49 16.24
CA ASP A 471 3.51 6.46 15.57
C ASP A 471 4.95 6.37 16.08
N ILE A 472 5.89 6.27 15.15
CA ILE A 472 7.31 5.99 15.43
C ILE A 472 8.17 7.03 14.73
N THR A 473 9.13 7.58 15.46
CA THR A 473 10.20 8.42 14.91
C THR A 473 11.50 8.17 15.68
N ALA A 474 12.63 8.48 15.05
CA ALA A 474 13.95 8.38 15.67
C ALA A 474 14.62 9.75 15.69
N HIS A 475 15.26 10.07 16.80
CA HIS A 475 15.92 11.37 16.96
C HIS A 475 17.40 11.23 17.36
N GLU A 476 18.21 12.18 16.90
CA GLU A 476 19.54 12.48 17.41
C GLU A 476 19.55 13.83 18.12
N LYS A 477 20.04 13.84 19.36
CA LYS A 477 20.26 15.06 20.15
C LYS A 477 21.55 15.74 19.72
N THR A 478 21.44 17.02 19.39
CA THR A 478 22.57 17.92 19.12
C THR A 478 23.24 18.39 20.42
N GLU A 479 24.45 18.93 20.33
CA GLU A 479 25.15 19.51 21.50
C GLU A 479 24.34 20.62 22.19
N GLY A 480 23.52 21.36 21.43
CA GLY A 480 22.64 22.41 21.95
C GLY A 480 21.31 21.92 22.53
N GLY A 481 21.07 20.60 22.59
CA GLY A 481 19.83 20.01 23.09
C GLY A 481 18.66 19.96 22.10
N ASN A 482 18.83 20.52 20.89
CA ASN A 482 17.85 20.39 19.82
C ASN A 482 17.90 18.99 19.17
N LEU A 483 16.88 18.66 18.38
CA LEU A 483 16.70 17.34 17.77
C LEU A 483 16.84 17.36 16.25
N ILE A 484 17.49 16.33 15.73
CA ILE A 484 17.54 15.96 14.31
C ILE A 484 16.72 14.68 14.16
N GLU A 485 15.76 14.67 13.24
CA GLU A 485 15.05 13.45 12.87
C GLU A 485 15.94 12.55 12.01
N LEU A 486 16.08 11.28 12.40
CA LEU A 486 16.97 10.31 11.75
C LEU A 486 16.27 9.49 10.65
N CYS A 487 14.95 9.46 10.65
CA CYS A 487 14.18 8.64 9.73
C CYS A 487 12.90 9.35 9.30
N LYS A 488 12.35 8.97 8.15
CA LYS A 488 10.98 9.37 7.81
C LYS A 488 10.02 8.95 8.92
N ARG A 489 9.05 9.81 9.21
CA ARG A 489 7.90 9.49 10.06
C ARG A 489 7.24 8.21 9.59
N THR A 490 7.03 7.27 10.51
CA THR A 490 6.49 5.95 10.20
C THR A 490 5.53 5.51 11.29
N GLY A 491 4.65 4.57 10.98
CA GLY A 491 3.66 4.07 11.92
C GLY A 491 2.72 3.09 11.26
N GLU A 492 1.62 2.80 11.93
CA GLU A 492 0.56 1.89 11.46
C GLU A 492 -0.79 2.27 12.10
N ASN A 493 -1.89 2.06 11.37
CA ASN A 493 -3.25 2.30 11.86
C ASN A 493 -3.70 1.15 12.78
N ILE A 494 -2.99 1.01 13.89
CA ILE A 494 -3.22 0.00 14.90
C ILE A 494 -3.10 0.63 16.27
N GLY A 495 -3.99 0.29 17.20
CA GLY A 495 -3.98 0.86 18.54
C GLY A 495 -5.00 0.20 19.47
N ALA A 496 -5.35 0.90 20.54
CA ALA A 496 -6.31 0.45 21.54
C ALA A 496 -7.72 0.18 20.97
N THR A 497 -8.14 0.90 19.94
CA THR A 497 -9.46 0.74 19.32
C THR A 497 -9.62 -0.58 18.59
N GLU A 498 -8.53 -1.17 18.10
CA GLU A 498 -8.57 -2.52 17.52
C GLU A 498 -8.84 -3.57 18.60
N ILE A 499 -8.32 -3.36 19.82
CA ILE A 499 -8.66 -4.19 20.96
C ILE A 499 -10.13 -4.00 21.32
N ASP A 500 -10.63 -2.76 21.32
CA ASP A 500 -12.05 -2.48 21.58
C ASP A 500 -12.96 -3.22 20.60
N LYS A 501 -12.59 -3.21 19.32
CA LYS A 501 -13.27 -3.98 18.28
C LYS A 501 -13.25 -5.48 18.59
N ASN A 502 -12.09 -6.06 18.90
CA ASN A 502 -12.00 -7.48 19.25
C ASN A 502 -12.91 -7.86 20.43
N PHE A 503 -13.09 -6.97 21.42
CA PHE A 503 -14.02 -7.19 22.53
C PHE A 503 -15.49 -7.12 22.10
N LEU A 504 -15.84 -6.17 21.23
CA LEU A 504 -17.20 -6.03 20.73
C LEU A 504 -17.59 -7.18 19.81
N ASP A 505 -16.70 -7.60 18.91
CA ASP A 505 -16.90 -8.74 18.02
C ASP A 505 -17.08 -10.02 18.84
N TRP A 506 -16.21 -10.23 19.83
CA TRP A 506 -16.33 -11.34 20.78
C TRP A 506 -17.65 -11.35 21.56
N LEU A 507 -18.10 -10.18 22.05
CA LEU A 507 -19.39 -10.09 22.70
C LEU A 507 -20.53 -10.40 21.73
N GLY A 508 -20.42 -9.93 20.48
CA GLY A 508 -21.35 -10.20 19.39
C GLY A 508 -21.49 -11.68 19.06
N GLU A 509 -20.39 -12.44 19.03
CA GLU A 509 -20.42 -13.89 18.85
C GLU A 509 -21.21 -14.60 19.96
N ILE A 510 -21.15 -14.07 21.18
CA ILE A 510 -21.90 -14.61 22.32
C ILE A 510 -23.38 -14.23 22.23
N VAL A 511 -23.69 -12.93 22.19
CA VAL A 511 -25.07 -12.43 22.37
C VAL A 511 -25.86 -12.37 21.06
N GLY A 512 -25.17 -12.36 19.92
CA GLY A 512 -25.70 -12.25 18.55
C GLY A 512 -25.71 -10.82 18.01
N GLU A 513 -25.54 -10.71 16.69
CA GLU A 513 -25.50 -9.44 15.94
C GLU A 513 -26.75 -8.57 16.13
N ASP A 514 -27.93 -9.18 16.22
CA ASP A 514 -29.18 -8.41 16.39
C ASP A 514 -29.21 -7.72 17.76
N VAL A 515 -28.65 -8.35 18.79
CA VAL A 515 -28.52 -7.77 20.13
C VAL A 515 -27.53 -6.61 20.12
N MET A 516 -26.37 -6.79 19.48
CA MET A 516 -25.36 -5.73 19.34
C MET A 516 -25.92 -4.51 18.58
N LYS A 517 -26.66 -4.77 17.50
CA LYS A 517 -27.35 -3.73 16.74
C LYS A 517 -28.40 -2.99 17.58
N SER A 518 -29.18 -3.70 18.38
CA SER A 518 -30.16 -3.08 19.29
C SER A 518 -29.50 -2.23 20.38
N LEU A 519 -28.40 -2.70 20.99
CA LEU A 519 -27.60 -1.90 21.94
C LEU A 519 -27.13 -0.58 21.32
N LEU A 520 -26.70 -0.63 20.06
CA LEU A 520 -26.12 0.52 19.35
C LEU A 520 -27.17 1.53 18.89
N THR A 521 -28.34 1.06 18.44
CA THR A 521 -29.31 1.87 17.70
C THR A 521 -30.54 2.29 18.51
N GLU A 522 -30.95 1.52 19.52
CA GLU A 522 -32.13 1.83 20.33
C GLU A 522 -31.78 2.78 21.49
N ASP A 523 -32.43 3.94 21.55
CA ASP A 523 -32.09 5.01 22.50
C ASP A 523 -32.15 4.57 23.98
N LYS A 524 -32.98 3.58 24.33
CA LYS A 524 -33.10 3.03 25.70
C LYS A 524 -31.92 2.19 26.17
N TYR A 525 -31.09 1.66 25.26
CA TYR A 525 -29.97 0.76 25.60
C TYR A 525 -28.59 1.40 25.34
N LYS A 526 -28.55 2.67 24.91
CA LYS A 526 -27.31 3.37 24.60
C LYS A 526 -26.37 3.49 25.80
N ASP A 527 -26.92 3.75 26.98
CA ASP A 527 -26.11 3.83 28.20
C ASP A 527 -25.42 2.49 28.48
N SER A 528 -26.12 1.38 28.23
CA SER A 528 -25.61 0.01 28.36
C SER A 528 -24.47 -0.26 27.37
N TYR A 529 -24.60 0.21 26.12
CA TYR A 529 -23.50 0.16 25.14
C TYR A 529 -22.28 0.98 25.59
N PHE A 530 -22.48 2.20 26.09
CA PHE A 530 -21.38 3.01 26.62
C PHE A 530 -20.76 2.43 27.89
N ASP A 531 -21.54 1.75 28.73
CA ASP A 531 -21.03 1.04 29.90
C ASP A 531 -20.13 -0.13 29.51
N ILE A 532 -20.46 -0.86 28.44
CA ILE A 532 -19.58 -1.88 27.86
C ILE A 532 -18.26 -1.25 27.39
N LEU A 533 -18.31 -0.16 26.62
CA LEU A 533 -17.09 0.53 26.15
C LEU A 533 -16.22 1.01 27.32
N ARG A 534 -16.83 1.57 28.38
CA ARG A 534 -16.10 1.96 29.60
C ARG A 534 -15.47 0.78 30.31
N GLU A 535 -16.16 -0.36 30.36
CA GLU A 535 -15.60 -1.57 30.96
C GLU A 535 -14.43 -2.12 30.14
N ILE A 536 -14.50 -2.10 28.81
CA ILE A 536 -13.35 -2.47 27.95
C ILE A 536 -12.15 -1.57 28.27
N GLU A 537 -12.35 -0.26 28.34
CA GLU A 537 -11.29 0.69 28.69
C GLU A 537 -10.70 0.41 30.08
N ASN A 538 -11.55 0.19 31.09
CA ASN A 538 -11.12 -0.19 32.43
C ASN A 538 -10.33 -1.50 32.41
N PHE A 539 -10.76 -2.48 31.63
CA PHE A 539 -10.13 -3.78 31.51
C PHE A 539 -8.73 -3.67 30.90
N LYS A 540 -8.57 -2.93 29.80
CA LYS A 540 -7.25 -2.65 29.17
C LYS A 540 -6.25 -2.02 30.15
N ARG A 541 -6.73 -1.15 31.05
CA ARG A 541 -5.91 -0.41 32.04
C ARG A 541 -5.58 -1.22 33.29
N THR A 542 -6.50 -2.08 33.74
CA THR A 542 -6.39 -2.78 35.03
C THR A 542 -5.92 -4.22 34.91
N ILE A 543 -5.84 -4.78 33.70
CA ILE A 543 -5.40 -6.15 33.54
C ILE A 543 -3.92 -6.34 33.87
N PHE A 544 -3.68 -6.79 35.10
CA PHE A 544 -2.39 -7.28 35.53
C PHE A 544 -2.16 -8.69 35.02
N VAL A 545 -0.91 -9.06 34.85
CA VAL A 545 -0.48 -10.46 34.83
C VAL A 545 -0.70 -11.01 36.26
N SER A 546 -1.96 -11.18 36.68
CA SER A 546 -2.28 -11.81 37.96
C SER A 546 -1.95 -13.30 37.87
N SER A 547 -1.78 -13.97 39.00
CA SER A 547 -1.61 -15.43 39.05
C SER A 547 -2.93 -16.19 38.93
N THR A 548 -4.04 -15.50 38.62
CA THR A 548 -5.38 -16.10 38.59
C THR A 548 -5.83 -16.34 37.15
N ASP A 549 -6.31 -17.54 36.87
CA ASP A 549 -6.80 -17.92 35.54
C ASP A 549 -8.15 -17.30 35.19
N ASN A 550 -8.88 -16.76 36.16
CA ASN A 550 -10.20 -16.15 35.98
C ASN A 550 -10.13 -14.63 35.98
N LEU A 551 -10.66 -14.01 34.93
CA LEU A 551 -10.79 -12.57 34.75
C LEU A 551 -12.26 -12.17 34.81
N TYR A 552 -12.54 -10.94 35.25
CA TYR A 552 -13.89 -10.45 35.47
C TYR A 552 -14.16 -9.26 34.58
N PHE A 553 -15.28 -9.31 33.86
CA PHE A 553 -15.71 -8.25 32.96
C PHE A 553 -17.18 -7.93 33.23
N LYS A 554 -17.45 -6.68 33.60
CA LYS A 554 -18.80 -6.23 33.92
C LYS A 554 -19.60 -6.02 32.62
N VAL A 555 -20.84 -6.50 32.60
CA VAL A 555 -21.76 -6.25 31.48
C VAL A 555 -23.14 -5.83 32.01
N PRO A 556 -23.93 -5.09 31.23
CA PRO A 556 -25.29 -4.72 31.59
C PRO A 556 -26.22 -5.94 31.44
N ILE A 557 -26.15 -6.88 32.40
CA ILE A 557 -26.86 -8.17 32.32
C ILE A 557 -28.36 -8.00 32.10
N SER A 558 -29.00 -7.05 32.79
CA SER A 558 -30.45 -6.83 32.66
C SER A 558 -30.86 -6.52 31.23
N ASP A 559 -30.14 -5.63 30.54
CA ASP A 559 -30.46 -5.25 29.17
C ASP A 559 -30.08 -6.35 28.18
N LEU A 560 -28.93 -7.01 28.39
CA LEU A 560 -28.53 -8.16 27.58
C LEU A 560 -29.52 -9.32 27.70
N GLU A 561 -30.02 -9.60 28.89
CA GLU A 561 -31.03 -10.65 29.13
C GLU A 561 -32.36 -10.32 28.44
N ILE A 562 -32.79 -9.05 28.49
CA ILE A 562 -33.99 -8.59 27.78
C ILE A 562 -33.80 -8.73 26.27
N LEU A 563 -32.66 -8.28 25.75
CA LEU A 563 -32.36 -8.30 24.32
C LEU A 563 -32.19 -9.72 23.78
N CYS A 564 -31.47 -10.60 24.47
CA CYS A 564 -31.33 -12.00 24.06
C CYS A 564 -32.71 -12.70 23.97
N LYS A 565 -33.61 -12.43 24.93
CA LYS A 565 -34.99 -12.95 24.88
C LYS A 565 -35.79 -12.37 23.72
N GLN A 566 -35.68 -11.07 23.48
CA GLN A 566 -36.41 -10.38 22.41
C GLN A 566 -35.94 -10.82 21.01
N CYS A 567 -34.63 -10.93 20.80
CA CYS A 567 -34.04 -11.22 19.50
C CYS A 567 -34.02 -12.73 19.17
N TYR A 568 -33.84 -13.59 20.18
CA TYR A 568 -33.53 -15.01 19.96
C TYR A 568 -34.36 -15.99 20.82
N ASP A 569 -35.28 -15.51 21.65
CA ASP A 569 -36.06 -16.32 22.60
C ASP A 569 -35.18 -17.19 23.51
N LYS A 570 -34.01 -16.65 23.90
CA LYS A 570 -33.03 -17.30 24.76
C LYS A 570 -32.57 -16.34 25.87
N SER A 571 -32.30 -16.87 27.05
CA SER A 571 -31.60 -16.14 28.11
C SER A 571 -30.13 -15.90 27.73
N LEU A 572 -29.48 -14.93 28.39
CA LEU A 572 -28.06 -14.67 28.22
C LEU A 572 -27.22 -15.90 28.58
N MET A 573 -27.63 -16.65 29.62
CA MET A 573 -26.96 -17.88 30.03
C MET A 573 -27.04 -18.98 28.97
N GLU A 574 -28.18 -19.14 28.31
CA GLU A 574 -28.32 -20.09 27.20
C GLU A 574 -27.46 -19.69 26.01
N LYS A 575 -27.37 -18.39 25.72
CA LYS A 575 -26.49 -17.87 24.66
C LYS A 575 -25.02 -18.15 24.96
N ILE A 576 -24.55 -17.88 26.18
CA ILE A 576 -23.20 -18.22 26.64
C ILE A 576 -22.95 -19.74 26.52
N ALA A 577 -23.87 -20.57 27.00
CA ALA A 577 -23.73 -22.03 26.97
C ALA A 577 -23.71 -22.60 25.54
N SER A 578 -24.36 -21.92 24.59
CA SER A 578 -24.35 -22.28 23.16
C SER A 578 -23.21 -21.67 22.35
N SER A 579 -22.37 -20.84 22.95
CA SER A 579 -21.24 -20.20 22.27
C SER A 579 -20.01 -21.10 22.22
N ASN A 580 -19.11 -20.82 21.29
CA ASN A 580 -17.81 -21.50 21.19
C ASN A 580 -16.93 -21.31 22.45
N TYR A 581 -17.30 -20.38 23.33
CA TYR A 581 -16.59 -20.03 24.56
C TYR A 581 -17.19 -20.62 25.83
N ALA A 582 -18.13 -21.58 25.71
CA ALA A 582 -18.86 -22.12 26.85
C ALA A 582 -17.95 -22.75 27.94
N LYS A 583 -16.75 -23.22 27.58
CA LYS A 583 -15.78 -23.81 28.51
C LYS A 583 -14.93 -22.74 29.23
N GLU A 584 -14.76 -21.60 28.59
CA GLU A 584 -13.96 -20.48 29.06
C GLU A 584 -14.80 -19.43 29.78
N LEU A 585 -16.13 -19.51 29.69
CA LEU A 585 -17.06 -18.55 30.27
C LEU A 585 -17.89 -19.11 31.41
N SER A 586 -18.09 -18.26 32.42
CA SER A 586 -19.12 -18.45 33.43
C SER A 586 -19.69 -17.10 33.86
N MET A 587 -20.87 -17.08 34.48
CA MET A 587 -21.40 -15.86 35.09
C MET A 587 -21.31 -15.90 36.60
N LYS A 588 -20.90 -14.78 37.19
CA LYS A 588 -20.99 -14.53 38.63
C LYS A 588 -21.58 -13.15 38.89
N LYS A 589 -22.83 -13.12 39.40
CA LYS A 589 -23.58 -11.86 39.64
C LYS A 589 -23.64 -11.03 38.35
N GLU A 590 -23.23 -9.75 38.39
CA GLU A 590 -23.19 -8.82 37.25
C GLU A 590 -21.92 -8.92 36.37
N LYS A 591 -21.16 -10.01 36.46
CA LYS A 591 -19.89 -10.15 35.74
C LYS A 591 -19.86 -11.43 34.92
N ILE A 592 -19.44 -11.30 33.68
CA ILE A 592 -18.92 -12.40 32.89
C ILE A 592 -17.53 -12.70 33.44
N VAL A 593 -17.32 -13.94 33.84
CA VAL A 593 -16.03 -14.46 34.25
C VAL A 593 -15.49 -15.23 33.06
N PHE A 594 -14.37 -14.79 32.50
CA PHE A 594 -13.74 -15.48 31.40
C PHE A 594 -12.33 -15.92 31.73
N HIS A 595 -11.96 -17.07 31.17
CA HIS A 595 -10.65 -17.66 31.38
C HIS A 595 -9.57 -16.85 30.67
N ARG A 596 -8.39 -16.77 31.28
CA ARG A 596 -7.26 -15.96 30.80
C ARG A 596 -6.77 -16.35 29.41
N SER A 597 -7.00 -17.58 28.95
CA SER A 597 -6.70 -18.01 27.59
C SER A 597 -7.30 -17.05 26.55
N LEU A 598 -8.47 -16.46 26.83
CA LEU A 598 -9.12 -15.51 25.93
C LEU A 598 -8.32 -14.23 25.67
N LEU A 599 -7.34 -13.88 26.52
CA LEU A 599 -6.44 -12.76 26.24
C LEU A 599 -5.58 -12.99 24.99
N SER A 600 -5.35 -14.26 24.62
CA SER A 600 -4.54 -14.58 23.44
C SER A 600 -5.21 -14.14 22.15
N PHE A 601 -6.54 -14.15 22.07
CA PHE A 601 -7.22 -13.66 20.87
C PHE A 601 -7.49 -12.15 20.96
N LEU A 602 -7.87 -11.63 22.14
CA LEU A 602 -8.25 -10.21 22.31
C LEU A 602 -7.08 -9.23 22.12
N PHE A 603 -5.89 -9.58 22.64
CA PHE A 603 -4.78 -8.63 22.76
C PHE A 603 -3.56 -9.01 21.92
N ILE A 604 -3.17 -10.29 21.90
CA ILE A 604 -1.89 -10.70 21.32
C ILE A 604 -1.72 -10.32 19.84
N PRO A 605 -2.74 -10.44 18.97
CA PRO A 605 -2.60 -10.05 17.57
C PRO A 605 -2.21 -8.57 17.43
N VAL A 606 -2.86 -7.70 18.22
CA VAL A 606 -2.58 -6.26 18.22
C VAL A 606 -1.17 -5.97 18.73
N VAL A 607 -0.79 -6.58 19.86
CA VAL A 607 0.53 -6.36 20.47
C VAL A 607 1.68 -6.88 19.59
N ASN A 608 1.48 -8.02 18.92
CA ASN A 608 2.50 -8.58 18.03
C ASN A 608 2.72 -7.68 16.82
N LYS A 609 1.65 -7.16 16.19
CA LYS A 609 1.76 -6.19 15.09
C LYS A 609 2.56 -4.94 15.51
N ILE A 610 2.30 -4.41 16.70
CA ILE A 610 3.07 -3.27 17.25
C ILE A 610 4.56 -3.64 17.43
N ILE A 611 4.84 -4.81 18.01
CA ILE A 611 6.20 -5.31 18.19
C ILE A 611 6.93 -5.45 16.84
N ASP A 612 6.27 -6.04 15.86
CA ASP A 612 6.84 -6.27 14.53
C ASP A 612 7.14 -4.94 13.84
N LYS A 613 6.26 -3.96 13.98
CA LYS A 613 6.46 -2.61 13.47
C LYS A 613 7.68 -1.93 14.11
N ILE A 614 7.82 -2.00 15.44
CA ILE A 614 9.00 -1.45 16.13
C ILE A 614 10.28 -2.15 15.68
N ALA A 615 10.25 -3.49 15.56
CA ALA A 615 11.40 -4.28 15.12
C ALA A 615 11.81 -3.95 13.68
N GLN A 616 10.84 -3.77 12.78
CA GLN A 616 11.10 -3.34 11.40
C GLN A 616 11.84 -2.00 11.37
N VAL A 617 11.37 -0.99 12.11
CA VAL A 617 11.99 0.34 12.12
C VAL A 617 13.40 0.29 12.72
N LEU A 618 13.62 -0.50 13.77
CA LEU A 618 14.96 -0.68 14.34
C LEU A 618 15.94 -1.34 13.36
N GLU A 619 15.48 -2.29 12.54
CA GLU A 619 16.29 -2.94 11.50
C GLU A 619 16.61 -1.98 10.35
N GLU A 620 15.65 -1.16 9.93
CA GLU A 620 15.86 -0.08 8.95
C GLU A 620 16.91 0.93 9.44
N LEU A 621 16.98 1.17 10.76
CA LEU A 621 17.87 2.14 11.40
C LEU A 621 19.09 1.51 12.08
N LYS A 622 19.48 0.29 11.70
CA LYS A 622 20.59 -0.44 12.34
C LYS A 622 21.93 0.31 12.31
N GLU A 623 22.16 1.12 11.27
CA GLU A 623 23.38 1.92 11.12
C GLU A 623 23.53 3.01 12.20
N PHE A 624 22.42 3.49 12.76
CA PHE A 624 22.41 4.52 13.80
C PHE A 624 22.70 3.97 15.20
N GLN A 625 22.67 2.63 15.37
CA GLN A 625 22.92 1.92 16.61
C GLN A 625 22.05 2.42 17.78
N ILE A 626 20.74 2.57 17.54
CA ILE A 626 19.79 3.04 18.54
C ILE A 626 19.68 2.03 19.69
N ASN A 627 20.04 2.44 20.89
CA ASN A 627 20.02 1.59 22.09
C ASN A 627 18.92 1.95 23.09
N MET A 628 18.22 3.06 22.86
CA MET A 628 17.14 3.56 23.70
C MET A 628 15.81 3.64 22.95
N ILE A 629 14.72 3.22 23.61
CA ILE A 629 13.34 3.35 23.13
C ILE A 629 12.53 4.09 24.19
N ILE A 630 11.87 5.17 23.79
CA ILE A 630 10.87 5.88 24.56
C ILE A 630 9.51 5.34 24.15
N LEU A 631 8.76 4.82 25.11
CA LEU A 631 7.43 4.24 24.91
C LEU A 631 6.37 5.14 25.55
N ALA A 632 5.50 5.72 24.72
CA ALA A 632 4.44 6.65 25.11
C ALA A 632 3.06 6.17 24.64
N GLY A 633 2.02 6.95 24.93
CA GLY A 633 0.63 6.64 24.58
C GLY A 633 -0.07 5.75 25.61
N GLY A 634 -1.40 5.77 25.63
CA GLY A 634 -2.19 5.13 26.69
C GLY A 634 -1.99 3.62 26.80
N LEU A 635 -1.76 2.93 25.68
CA LEU A 635 -1.50 1.49 25.70
C LEU A 635 -0.15 1.12 26.32
N SER A 636 0.83 2.02 26.30
CA SER A 636 2.15 1.77 26.91
C SER A 636 2.07 1.49 28.41
N ARG A 637 1.03 2.01 29.08
CA ARG A 637 0.82 1.86 30.53
C ARG A 637 0.11 0.57 30.93
N SER A 638 -0.50 -0.12 29.97
CA SER A 638 -1.23 -1.35 30.28
C SER A 638 -0.26 -2.38 30.88
N PRO A 639 -0.50 -2.87 32.12
CA PRO A 639 0.44 -3.75 32.81
C PRO A 639 0.73 -5.05 32.07
N SER A 640 -0.17 -5.51 31.19
CA SER A 640 0.03 -6.73 30.41
C SER A 640 0.54 -6.44 29.01
N ILE A 641 0.02 -5.41 28.34
CA ILE A 641 0.38 -5.07 26.95
C ILE A 641 1.73 -4.37 26.91
N GLY A 642 1.89 -3.27 27.67
CA GLY A 642 3.13 -2.51 27.76
C GLY A 642 4.30 -3.37 28.22
N LYS A 643 4.10 -4.22 29.25
CA LYS A 643 5.14 -5.15 29.71
C LYS A 643 5.56 -6.16 28.65
N LYS A 644 4.65 -6.64 27.80
CA LYS A 644 5.00 -7.58 26.72
C LYS A 644 5.92 -6.92 25.70
N ILE A 645 5.64 -5.65 25.34
CA ILE A 645 6.50 -4.85 24.46
C ILE A 645 7.85 -4.59 25.13
N VAL A 646 7.86 -4.14 26.39
CA VAL A 646 9.08 -3.91 27.18
C VAL A 646 9.95 -5.18 27.24
N ASN A 647 9.35 -6.33 27.52
CA ASN A 647 10.05 -7.61 27.63
C ASN A 647 10.66 -8.06 26.30
N LYS A 648 9.99 -7.82 25.17
CA LYS A 648 10.51 -8.15 23.83
C LYS A 648 11.79 -7.35 23.52
N PHE A 649 11.82 -6.08 23.92
CA PHE A 649 12.94 -5.18 23.68
C PHE A 649 13.85 -4.98 24.90
N LYS A 650 13.84 -5.89 25.89
CA LYS A 650 14.62 -5.81 27.14
C LYS A 650 16.14 -5.70 26.97
N HIS A 651 16.65 -5.99 25.78
CA HIS A 651 18.05 -5.83 25.40
C HIS A 651 18.40 -4.37 25.03
N LYS A 652 17.40 -3.48 25.00
CA LYS A 652 17.50 -2.03 24.82
C LYS A 652 17.11 -1.34 26.12
N LYS A 653 17.56 -0.09 26.31
CA LYS A 653 17.11 0.78 27.41
C LYS A 653 15.73 1.33 27.07
N ILE A 654 14.70 0.93 27.82
CA ILE A 654 13.33 1.38 27.56
C ILE A 654 12.94 2.40 28.62
N ILE A 655 12.50 3.58 28.18
CA ILE A 655 11.95 4.63 29.03
C ILE A 655 10.45 4.69 28.78
N THR A 656 9.67 4.59 29.85
CA THR A 656 8.23 4.84 29.84
C THR A 656 7.93 6.13 30.59
N THR A 657 6.70 6.63 30.51
CA THR A 657 6.28 7.78 31.31
C THR A 657 6.40 7.44 32.81
N PRO A 658 6.96 8.33 33.67
CA PRO A 658 7.12 8.07 35.10
C PRO A 658 5.81 7.76 35.82
N GLU A 659 5.90 7.00 36.91
CA GLU A 659 4.76 6.73 37.79
C GLU A 659 4.21 8.03 38.39
N GLY A 660 2.89 8.18 38.40
CA GLY A 660 2.20 9.40 38.88
C GLY A 660 1.85 10.42 37.79
N TYR A 661 2.41 10.28 36.58
CA TYR A 661 2.07 11.12 35.42
C TYR A 661 1.32 10.28 34.38
N ALA A 662 0.32 10.87 33.72
CA ALA A 662 -0.41 10.16 32.68
C ALA A 662 0.42 10.16 31.38
N ALA A 663 0.76 8.96 30.87
CA ALA A 663 1.38 8.81 29.54
C ALA A 663 0.54 9.49 28.43
N ASP A 664 -0.77 9.56 28.65
CA ASP A 664 -1.75 10.26 27.81
C ASP A 664 -1.48 11.79 27.77
N LEU A 665 -0.76 12.34 28.76
CA LEU A 665 -0.37 13.75 28.81
C LEU A 665 1.00 14.02 28.20
N ALA A 666 1.80 13.01 27.84
CA ALA A 666 3.12 13.23 27.24
C ALA A 666 3.01 14.03 25.93
N VAL A 667 2.01 13.68 25.10
CA VAL A 667 1.70 14.40 23.85
C VAL A 667 1.28 15.84 24.13
N VAL A 668 0.28 16.04 25.01
CA VAL A 668 -0.29 17.37 25.29
C VAL A 668 0.72 18.28 25.98
N THR A 669 1.44 17.79 26.99
CA THR A 669 2.48 18.55 27.70
C THR A 669 3.64 18.86 26.76
N GLY A 670 4.07 17.88 25.97
CA GLY A 670 5.07 18.06 24.94
C GLY A 670 4.67 19.11 23.90
N ALA A 671 3.39 19.16 23.52
CA ALA A 671 2.86 20.12 22.56
C ALA A 671 2.90 21.55 23.11
N VAL A 672 2.57 21.75 24.38
CA VAL A 672 2.73 23.06 25.06
C VAL A 672 4.20 23.49 25.06
N LEU A 673 5.12 22.60 25.45
CA LEU A 673 6.57 22.87 25.44
C LEU A 673 7.07 23.19 24.02
N TYR A 674 6.60 22.44 23.02
CA TYR A 674 6.90 22.66 21.61
C TYR A 674 6.37 24.03 21.13
N GLY A 675 5.18 24.46 21.57
CA GLY A 675 4.64 25.78 21.27
C GLY A 675 5.53 26.93 21.77
N HIS A 676 6.17 26.77 22.94
CA HIS A 676 7.17 27.73 23.44
C HIS A 676 8.50 27.68 22.68
N ARG A 677 8.86 26.54 22.09
CA ARG A 677 10.11 26.34 21.34
C ARG A 677 9.88 25.55 20.05
N PRO A 678 9.23 26.14 19.02
CA PRO A 678 8.87 25.40 17.80
C PRO A 678 10.08 24.97 16.95
N HIS A 679 11.26 25.55 17.20
CA HIS A 679 12.54 25.20 16.56
C HIS A 679 13.32 24.13 17.33
N PHE A 680 12.67 23.42 18.27
CA PHE A 680 13.30 22.37 19.05
C PHE A 680 13.76 21.20 18.18
N ILE A 681 13.00 20.91 17.12
CA ILE A 681 13.45 20.08 16.01
C ILE A 681 14.16 21.01 15.05
N THR A 682 15.41 20.70 14.70
CA THR A 682 16.25 21.54 13.83
C THR A 682 16.27 21.06 12.38
N SER A 683 16.04 19.77 12.14
CA SER A 683 15.98 19.22 10.79
C SER A 683 15.15 17.96 10.69
N ARG A 684 14.59 17.74 9.50
CA ARG A 684 13.70 16.63 9.14
C ARG A 684 14.15 15.95 7.87
N MET A 685 13.76 14.70 7.68
CA MET A 685 13.99 13.98 6.42
C MET A 685 12.74 14.05 5.53
N THR A 686 12.89 14.41 4.25
CA THR A 686 11.77 14.45 3.31
C THR A 686 11.31 13.06 2.90
N SER A 687 10.03 12.74 3.08
CA SER A 687 9.48 11.43 2.65
C SER A 687 9.27 11.31 1.14
N PHE A 688 9.25 12.42 0.41
CA PHE A 688 8.92 12.49 -1.02
C PHE A 688 9.81 13.51 -1.73
N THR A 689 9.93 13.34 -3.04
CA THR A 689 10.46 14.36 -3.94
C THR A 689 9.34 15.35 -4.20
N TYR A 690 9.52 16.61 -3.80
CA TYR A 690 8.54 17.67 -4.05
C TYR A 690 8.96 18.48 -5.26
N GLY A 691 7.96 18.87 -6.06
CA GLY A 691 8.17 19.71 -7.21
C GLY A 691 6.99 20.62 -7.47
N ARG A 692 7.18 21.57 -8.37
CA ARG A 692 6.14 22.48 -8.81
C ARG A 692 5.83 22.28 -10.28
N LEU A 693 4.57 22.53 -10.63
CA LEU A 693 4.15 22.70 -12.01
C LEU A 693 4.81 23.95 -12.59
N VAL A 694 5.53 23.80 -13.70
CA VAL A 694 6.09 24.93 -14.45
C VAL A 694 5.77 24.82 -15.94
N GLN A 695 5.73 25.98 -16.57
CA GLN A 695 5.70 26.11 -18.03
C GLN A 695 7.02 26.74 -18.47
N LYS A 696 7.68 26.13 -19.46
CA LYS A 696 8.97 26.61 -20.00
C LYS A 696 8.91 26.62 -21.53
N PRO A 697 9.76 27.39 -22.22
CA PRO A 697 9.86 27.34 -23.69
C PRO A 697 9.96 25.91 -24.21
N PHE A 698 9.22 25.59 -25.26
CA PHE A 698 9.18 24.24 -25.80
C PHE A 698 10.50 23.91 -26.53
N GLU A 699 11.28 22.98 -25.99
CA GLU A 699 12.52 22.50 -26.59
C GLU A 699 12.26 21.19 -27.37
N ILE A 700 12.44 21.25 -28.69
CA ILE A 700 12.31 20.09 -29.57
C ILE A 700 13.36 19.04 -29.21
N GLY A 701 12.92 17.79 -29.02
CA GLY A 701 13.79 16.65 -28.68
C GLY A 701 13.96 16.41 -27.17
N LYS A 702 13.65 17.40 -26.33
CA LYS A 702 13.64 17.29 -24.87
C LYS A 702 12.22 17.14 -24.32
N HIS A 703 11.28 17.96 -24.78
CA HIS A 703 9.91 17.95 -24.30
C HIS A 703 9.00 17.03 -25.15
N LYS A 704 8.02 16.38 -24.50
CA LYS A 704 7.01 15.53 -25.17
C LYS A 704 6.17 16.42 -26.11
N PRO A 705 6.06 16.11 -27.42
CA PRO A 705 5.29 16.94 -28.36
C PRO A 705 3.84 17.19 -27.94
N ALA A 706 3.20 16.20 -27.31
CA ALA A 706 1.83 16.31 -26.77
C ALA A 706 1.68 17.37 -25.67
N LYS A 707 2.79 17.83 -25.07
CA LYS A 707 2.82 18.87 -24.03
C LYS A 707 3.06 20.27 -24.59
N ARG A 708 3.23 20.42 -25.91
CA ARG A 708 3.39 21.73 -26.55
C ARG A 708 2.06 22.48 -26.55
N ILE A 709 2.10 23.70 -26.04
CA ILE A 709 1.01 24.67 -26.14
C ILE A 709 1.57 25.98 -26.69
N THR A 710 0.76 26.73 -27.44
CA THR A 710 1.15 28.05 -27.96
C THR A 710 0.30 29.11 -27.28
N ILE A 711 0.93 30.03 -26.55
CA ILE A 711 0.28 31.16 -25.88
C ILE A 711 0.92 32.45 -26.38
N ASP A 712 0.11 33.39 -26.85
CA ASP A 712 0.56 34.69 -27.39
C ASP A 712 1.70 34.56 -28.44
N GLY A 713 1.64 33.50 -29.26
CA GLY A 713 2.63 33.21 -30.31
C GLY A 713 3.92 32.52 -29.82
N VAL A 714 4.04 32.20 -28.53
CA VAL A 714 5.19 31.51 -27.94
C VAL A 714 4.85 30.05 -27.66
N ASP A 715 5.69 29.14 -28.14
CA ASP A 715 5.58 27.72 -27.84
C ASP A 715 6.17 27.38 -26.47
N LEU A 716 5.34 26.82 -25.60
CA LEU A 716 5.67 26.40 -24.25
C LEU A 716 5.43 24.90 -24.09
N CYS A 717 6.20 24.26 -23.21
CA CYS A 717 5.92 22.93 -22.69
C CYS A 717 5.11 23.07 -21.40
N ASN A 718 3.93 22.44 -21.40
CA ASN A 718 3.05 22.39 -20.25
C ASN A 718 3.38 21.18 -19.35
N ASP A 719 2.89 21.23 -18.11
CA ASP A 719 2.91 20.10 -17.18
C ASP A 719 4.31 19.64 -16.74
N LEU A 720 5.35 20.47 -16.84
CA LEU A 720 6.68 20.09 -16.37
C LEU A 720 6.73 20.03 -14.84
N PHE A 721 7.36 18.99 -14.31
CA PHE A 721 7.68 18.85 -12.90
C PHE A 721 9.07 19.44 -12.65
N GLU A 722 9.14 20.61 -12.01
CA GLU A 722 10.41 21.16 -11.54
C GLU A 722 10.63 20.77 -10.08
N VAL A 723 11.65 19.95 -9.84
CA VAL A 723 12.06 19.54 -8.49
C VAL A 723 12.39 20.76 -7.64
N LEU A 724 11.76 20.82 -6.47
CA LEU A 724 12.09 21.75 -5.40
C LEU A 724 13.07 21.07 -4.45
N ILE A 725 12.73 19.88 -3.95
CA ILE A 725 13.57 19.10 -3.04
C ILE A 725 13.38 17.61 -3.31
N GLU A 726 14.46 16.83 -3.22
CA GLU A 726 14.41 15.39 -3.41
C GLU A 726 13.97 14.67 -2.13
N ARG A 727 13.45 13.45 -2.25
CA ARG A 727 13.20 12.58 -1.09
C ARG A 727 14.50 12.22 -0.37
N ASP A 728 14.38 11.75 0.87
CA ASP A 728 15.48 11.35 1.74
C ASP A 728 16.53 12.47 1.97
N THR A 729 16.13 13.72 1.71
CA THR A 729 16.96 14.90 1.94
C THR A 729 16.73 15.39 3.36
N THR A 730 17.82 15.67 4.09
CA THR A 730 17.73 16.32 5.40
C THR A 730 17.57 17.82 5.22
N VAL A 731 16.50 18.38 5.77
CA VAL A 731 16.08 19.76 5.56
C VAL A 731 15.98 20.46 6.90
N LYS A 732 16.55 21.66 7.01
CA LYS A 732 16.46 22.45 8.23
C LYS A 732 15.04 23.01 8.39
N VAL A 733 14.62 23.21 9.64
CA VAL A 733 13.37 23.95 9.90
C VAL A 733 13.49 25.35 9.31
N ASN A 734 12.43 25.78 8.62
CA ASN A 734 12.38 27.05 7.91
C ASN A 734 13.28 27.14 6.66
N GLU A 735 13.80 26.02 6.17
CA GLU A 735 14.55 26.02 4.91
C GLU A 735 13.62 26.40 3.77
N THR A 736 13.97 27.48 3.07
CA THR A 736 13.08 28.13 2.10
C THR A 736 13.69 28.06 0.72
N ILE A 737 12.93 27.50 -0.23
CA ILE A 737 13.26 27.53 -1.65
C ILE A 737 12.39 28.59 -2.29
N GLN A 738 13.00 29.71 -2.63
CA GLN A 738 12.31 30.81 -3.29
C GLN A 738 12.29 30.58 -4.81
N LYS A 739 11.15 30.80 -5.44
CA LYS A 739 11.00 30.76 -6.89
C LYS A 739 10.17 31.91 -7.41
N GLU A 740 10.49 32.35 -8.62
CA GLU A 740 9.75 33.37 -9.34
C GLU A 740 8.67 32.75 -10.22
N TYR A 741 7.49 33.37 -10.25
CA TYR A 741 6.40 33.10 -11.18
C TYR A 741 6.08 34.36 -11.98
N LYS A 742 5.89 34.19 -13.29
CA LYS A 742 5.52 35.26 -14.23
C LYS A 742 4.28 34.86 -14.98
N THR A 743 3.47 35.82 -15.39
CA THR A 743 2.34 35.53 -16.27
C THR A 743 2.82 35.10 -17.65
N THR A 744 2.16 34.10 -18.23
CA THR A 744 2.39 33.67 -19.61
C THR A 744 1.65 34.53 -20.63
N SER A 745 0.64 35.29 -20.18
CA SER A 745 -0.08 36.27 -20.99
C SER A 745 -0.24 37.61 -20.26
N THR A 746 -0.31 38.70 -21.03
CA THR A 746 -0.57 40.05 -20.52
C THR A 746 -1.99 40.22 -19.96
N LEU A 747 -2.93 39.33 -20.34
CA LEU A 747 -4.31 39.35 -19.89
C LEU A 747 -4.55 38.50 -18.62
N GLN A 748 -3.52 37.79 -18.15
CA GLN A 748 -3.64 36.87 -17.02
C GLN A 748 -3.83 37.66 -15.71
N LYS A 749 -4.93 37.37 -14.99
CA LYS A 749 -5.30 38.05 -13.74
C LYS A 749 -4.91 37.30 -12.46
N GLN A 750 -4.42 36.07 -12.59
CA GLN A 750 -4.06 35.22 -11.45
C GLN A 750 -2.95 34.24 -11.83
N VAL A 751 -2.07 33.91 -10.90
CA VAL A 751 -1.02 32.91 -11.04
C VAL A 751 -1.44 31.62 -10.35
N ARG A 752 -1.38 30.51 -11.06
CA ARG A 752 -1.60 29.17 -10.51
C ARG A 752 -0.30 28.62 -9.96
N ILE A 753 -0.26 28.35 -8.66
CA ILE A 753 0.85 27.68 -7.99
C ILE A 753 0.37 26.28 -7.63
N ALA A 754 0.82 25.27 -8.38
CA ALA A 754 0.51 23.87 -8.09
C ALA A 754 1.79 23.13 -7.67
N VAL A 755 1.74 22.50 -6.50
CA VAL A 755 2.84 21.71 -5.92
C VAL A 755 2.45 20.25 -5.97
N TYR A 756 3.40 19.42 -6.40
CA TYR A 756 3.26 17.99 -6.54
C TYR A 756 4.33 17.28 -5.71
N TYR A 757 4.09 16.01 -5.40
CA TYR A 757 5.05 15.15 -4.75
C TYR A 757 5.04 13.75 -5.38
N THR A 758 6.16 13.04 -5.26
CA THR A 758 6.30 11.66 -5.76
C THR A 758 7.25 10.84 -4.90
N GLU A 759 7.03 9.53 -4.84
CA GLU A 759 7.96 8.56 -4.24
C GLU A 759 9.15 8.23 -5.17
N LYS A 760 9.09 8.64 -6.45
CA LYS A 760 10.15 8.38 -7.43
C LYS A 760 11.31 9.37 -7.26
N ASP A 761 12.53 8.89 -7.54
CA ASP A 761 13.72 9.75 -7.52
C ASP A 761 13.69 10.82 -8.62
N LYS A 762 13.09 10.50 -9.78
CA LYS A 762 13.00 11.40 -10.94
C LYS A 762 11.69 11.24 -11.69
N VAL A 763 11.10 12.37 -12.04
CA VAL A 763 9.91 12.55 -12.88
C VAL A 763 10.12 13.80 -13.73
N ASP A 764 9.63 13.80 -14.96
CA ASP A 764 9.79 14.93 -15.88
C ASP A 764 8.53 15.81 -15.93
N TYR A 765 7.36 15.19 -15.72
CA TYR A 765 6.05 15.84 -15.82
C TYR A 765 5.20 15.58 -14.58
N VAL A 766 4.30 16.52 -14.27
CA VAL A 766 3.41 16.43 -13.10
C VAL A 766 2.31 15.38 -13.27
N ASP A 767 2.09 14.91 -14.50
CA ASP A 767 1.20 13.81 -14.85
C ASP A 767 1.96 12.50 -15.13
N ASP A 768 3.28 12.45 -14.89
CA ASP A 768 3.99 11.19 -14.89
C ASP A 768 3.49 10.30 -13.74
N ASP A 769 3.50 8.99 -13.95
CA ASP A 769 3.02 7.99 -12.99
C ASP A 769 3.67 8.17 -11.61
N GLY A 770 2.86 8.13 -10.54
CA GLY A 770 3.30 8.34 -9.17
C GLY A 770 3.49 9.80 -8.76
N CYS A 771 3.23 10.78 -9.62
CA CYS A 771 3.09 12.19 -9.23
C CYS A 771 1.70 12.46 -8.67
N ARG A 772 1.61 13.12 -7.52
CA ARG A 772 0.34 13.49 -6.88
C ARG A 772 0.34 14.97 -6.57
N LEU A 773 -0.80 15.63 -6.78
CA LEU A 773 -0.99 17.02 -6.39
C LEU A 773 -1.01 17.10 -4.86
N LEU A 774 -0.10 17.91 -4.30
CA LEU A 774 -0.04 18.22 -2.87
C LEU A 774 -1.05 19.32 -2.53
N CYS A 775 -0.92 20.45 -3.22
CA CYS A 775 -1.75 21.63 -3.02
C CYS A 775 -1.74 22.51 -4.26
N GLU A 776 -2.77 23.34 -4.37
CA GLU A 776 -2.91 24.34 -5.41
C GLU A 776 -3.38 25.66 -4.81
N VAL A 777 -2.74 26.76 -5.20
CA VAL A 777 -3.08 28.11 -4.77
C VAL A 777 -3.23 29.00 -6.00
N MET A 778 -4.37 29.68 -6.11
CA MET A 778 -4.63 30.69 -7.13
C MET A 778 -4.33 32.06 -6.53
N VAL A 779 -3.23 32.68 -6.96
CA VAL A 779 -2.79 33.98 -6.45
C VAL A 779 -3.33 35.07 -7.38
N PRO A 780 -4.26 35.93 -6.92
CA PRO A 780 -4.73 37.05 -7.72
C PRO A 780 -3.59 38.05 -7.94
N LEU A 781 -3.50 38.58 -9.16
CA LEU A 781 -2.56 39.63 -9.50
C LEU A 781 -3.26 40.99 -9.32
N GLY A 782 -2.62 41.90 -8.60
CA GLY A 782 -3.09 43.28 -8.45
C GLY A 782 -3.01 44.07 -9.76
N GLU A 783 -3.35 45.35 -9.69
CA GLU A 783 -3.16 46.31 -10.80
C GLU A 783 -1.67 46.65 -10.99
N SER A 784 -0.86 45.66 -11.39
CA SER A 784 0.55 45.89 -11.73
C SER A 784 0.65 46.65 -13.06
N LYS A 785 1.60 47.60 -13.12
CA LYS A 785 1.92 48.36 -14.35
C LYS A 785 2.81 47.56 -15.31
N MET A 786 3.28 46.38 -14.91
CA MET A 786 4.09 45.51 -15.74
C MET A 786 3.24 44.77 -16.77
N ALA A 787 3.75 44.62 -17.99
CA ALA A 787 3.10 43.80 -19.01
C ALA A 787 2.99 42.32 -18.58
N HIS A 788 3.95 41.83 -17.80
CA HIS A 788 3.93 40.50 -17.18
C HIS A 788 4.19 40.61 -15.67
N PRO A 789 3.13 40.74 -14.85
CA PRO A 789 3.26 40.80 -13.40
C PRO A 789 3.96 39.56 -12.85
N CYS A 790 4.64 39.75 -11.72
CA CYS A 790 5.52 38.74 -11.16
C CYS A 790 5.27 38.53 -9.66
N VAL A 791 5.21 37.26 -9.27
CA VAL A 791 5.00 36.81 -7.90
C VAL A 791 6.23 36.02 -7.45
N ILE A 792 6.72 36.33 -6.26
CA ILE A 792 7.75 35.55 -5.59
C ILE A 792 7.04 34.53 -4.70
N VAL A 793 7.43 33.27 -4.79
CA VAL A 793 6.83 32.18 -4.02
C VAL A 793 7.91 31.50 -3.20
N ASP A 794 7.73 31.49 -1.90
CA ASP A 794 8.55 30.78 -0.94
C ASP A 794 7.93 29.42 -0.65
N PHE A 795 8.67 28.36 -0.96
CA PHE A 795 8.36 27.00 -0.57
C PHE A 795 9.16 26.66 0.70
N ILE A 796 8.47 26.52 1.83
CA ILE A 796 9.11 26.43 3.14
C ILE A 796 8.97 25.00 3.66
N PHE A 797 10.11 24.40 3.98
CA PHE A 797 10.25 23.01 4.43
C PHE A 797 10.75 22.93 5.88
N GLY A 798 10.78 21.71 6.41
CA GLY A 798 11.31 21.41 7.75
C GLY A 798 10.34 21.68 8.90
N TYR A 799 9.14 22.21 8.66
CA TYR A 799 8.05 22.18 9.65
C TYR A 799 7.28 20.86 9.57
N ALA A 800 6.36 20.63 10.50
CA ALA A 800 5.48 19.47 10.45
C ALA A 800 4.51 19.51 9.24
N GLU A 801 4.27 20.71 8.70
CA GLU A 801 3.49 20.97 7.50
C GLU A 801 4.37 21.64 6.43
N PHE A 802 4.05 21.38 5.17
CA PHE A 802 4.62 22.12 4.05
C PHE A 802 3.89 23.47 3.91
N GLN A 803 4.64 24.57 3.75
CA GLN A 803 4.05 25.90 3.61
C GLN A 803 4.45 26.54 2.28
N VAL A 804 3.49 27.26 1.69
CA VAL A 804 3.69 28.07 0.48
C VAL A 804 3.28 29.50 0.82
N LYS A 805 4.18 30.47 0.60
CA LYS A 805 3.86 31.90 0.75
C LYS A 805 4.11 32.61 -0.55
N ALA A 806 3.13 33.37 -1.02
CA ALA A 806 3.24 34.18 -2.22
C ALA A 806 3.37 35.66 -1.85
N PHE A 807 4.24 36.37 -2.55
CA PHE A 807 4.51 37.78 -2.35
C PHE A 807 4.46 38.52 -3.68
N GLU A 808 3.86 39.70 -3.68
CA GLU A 808 3.97 40.61 -4.82
C GLU A 808 5.40 41.14 -4.92
N LYS A 809 6.06 40.97 -6.07
CA LYS A 809 7.47 41.33 -6.24
C LYS A 809 7.76 42.83 -6.05
N GLU A 810 6.82 43.69 -6.43
CA GLU A 810 6.99 45.15 -6.37
C GLU A 810 6.84 45.70 -4.94
N THR A 811 5.91 45.17 -4.16
CA THR A 811 5.54 45.73 -2.84
C THR A 811 6.06 44.89 -1.67
N GLY A 812 6.44 43.63 -1.91
CA GLY A 812 6.75 42.65 -0.86
C GLY A 812 5.52 42.24 -0.05
N LYS A 813 4.31 42.65 -0.46
CA LYS A 813 3.07 42.33 0.23
C LYS A 813 2.77 40.84 0.08
N ILE A 814 2.44 40.19 1.19
CA ILE A 814 1.95 38.80 1.22
C ILE A 814 0.58 38.77 0.54
N LEU A 815 0.42 37.84 -0.41
CA LEU A 815 -0.78 37.67 -1.24
C LEU A 815 -1.66 36.51 -0.77
#